data_AF-A0A4Z1KHM3-F1
#
_entry.id   AF-A0A4Z1KHM3-F1
#
_cell.length_a   1.000
_cell.length_b   1.000
_cell.length_c   1.000
_cell.angle_alpha   90.00
_cell.angle_beta   90.00
_cell.angle_gamma   90.00
#
_symmetry.space_group_name_H-M   'P 1'
#
loop_
_entity.id
_entity.type
_entity.pdbx_description
1 polymer ?
#
loop_
_entity_poly.entity_id
_entity_poly.type
_entity_poly.pdbx_seq_one_letter_code
_entity_poly.pdbx_strand_id
1 'polypeptide(L)'
;MESISRISSLLESARELTLDAAQSARSSRGAGALKTLPPQQIKKLLDSRHDREVLEGLRKVISMMYRSQPCLTFFSSVVKNVASPNIEIKKLVYIYLLNHAEQEPDLALLSINTIQKSLSDGNPQVRALALKTMSGIRVPVISQIVSLAIKKGLGDMSPYVRKAAALAIPKCYRLDPNTLPQLLDYLSTLLGDRQYYVAGAAVTAFLEICPERLDLIHKHYRGLVKKLVDMDEWSQMATLHLMTIFSRKSFPKRTRRVRKVTAKSNGNQENFYGDSDAEQEEEDTEETSETIQILDPDLELLLKSIKPLLQSRNSGVVVAVSRCYVALGTPDYINHCIGPLIALLRGPSDIQHIALYNIVSVCLTRPEAFVKYASHFLIRSTDLPQVWELKLELLTLIFPHCDAYIKSLILNELEHFSRGSDRELVRESVRAIGRCAQSDSRTSARCLRLLLKQITSLDGNLVAESLTVIRHLIQQDPASHTHTVIRLAKNLDTATNPRARATIIWLVGEFAGIDGENNIAPDVLRILAKGFADEAEPAKLQIVLLAAKVYLHHLNRTAPEPEPIKPSSPSQPSQPSHDYAGIEEGNEGFASLDSPPQTSFSPLPEPESEPDHPIIVLWNYILLLARYDTSYDLRDRTRLYKSLLAIPSSTQLASLMLLAPKPIPHTPSPSESRTSFTLGSASLVVGEEGGMHGLKGYEALPPWVEAGSEPDPSLREPDFARNEYEEKKVMTAGQILDSAMKDFRPSVSPSMTNGFNAGGSGSGTAPGKEKTLDDWLAESEQEESEEDDDDDDDEEESGETEEESGDEDSDEAEEEESSDEDDEEHDRLVK
;
A
#
# COMPACT_ATOMS: atom_id res chain seq x y z
N MET A 1 -43.14 -28.26 -52.27
CA MET A 1 -43.85 -27.07 -51.75
C MET A 1 -43.04 -26.33 -50.68
N GLU A 2 -42.36 -27.02 -49.74
CA GLU A 2 -41.63 -26.39 -48.62
C GLU A 2 -40.61 -25.30 -48.98
N SER A 3 -39.96 -25.36 -50.15
CA SER A 3 -39.04 -24.32 -50.60
C SER A 3 -39.74 -22.97 -50.76
N ILE A 4 -40.97 -22.96 -51.29
CA ILE A 4 -41.76 -21.75 -51.51
C ILE A 4 -42.26 -21.17 -50.17
N SER A 5 -42.68 -22.02 -49.22
CA SER A 5 -43.09 -21.52 -47.89
C SER A 5 -41.92 -20.97 -47.09
N ARG A 6 -40.72 -21.56 -47.15
CA ARG A 6 -39.51 -21.01 -46.52
C ARG A 6 -39.07 -19.68 -47.15
N ILE A 7 -39.18 -19.54 -48.47
CA ILE A 7 -38.94 -18.26 -49.16
C ILE A 7 -40.00 -17.24 -48.78
N SER A 8 -41.27 -17.64 -48.65
CA SER A 8 -42.35 -16.78 -48.16
C SER A 8 -42.05 -16.27 -46.75
N SER A 9 -41.74 -17.16 -45.79
CA SER A 9 -41.43 -16.74 -44.41
C SER A 9 -40.18 -15.86 -44.31
N LEU A 10 -39.18 -16.06 -45.18
CA LEU A 10 -38.00 -15.18 -45.24
C LEU A 10 -38.32 -13.80 -45.85
N LEU A 11 -39.18 -13.74 -46.87
CA LEU A 11 -39.70 -12.47 -47.41
C LEU A 11 -40.62 -11.77 -46.41
N GLU A 12 -41.38 -12.51 -45.61
CA GLU A 12 -42.28 -12.00 -44.57
C GLU A 12 -41.48 -11.44 -43.40
N SER A 13 -40.47 -12.16 -42.88
CA SER A 13 -39.55 -11.64 -41.87
C SER A 13 -38.69 -10.48 -42.40
N ALA A 14 -38.28 -10.49 -43.67
CA ALA A 14 -37.60 -9.34 -44.28
C ALA A 14 -38.53 -8.14 -44.46
N ARG A 15 -39.83 -8.36 -44.71
CA ARG A 15 -40.87 -7.33 -44.75
C ARG A 15 -41.14 -6.76 -43.35
N GLU A 16 -41.15 -7.58 -42.30
CA GLU A 16 -41.26 -7.12 -40.92
C GLU A 16 -40.02 -6.32 -40.51
N LEU A 17 -38.80 -6.84 -40.75
CA LEU A 17 -37.55 -6.11 -40.50
C LEU A 17 -37.45 -4.80 -41.27
N THR A 18 -37.95 -4.73 -42.51
CA THR A 18 -38.00 -3.47 -43.27
C THR A 18 -39.15 -2.56 -42.84
N LEU A 19 -40.25 -3.07 -42.27
CA LEU A 19 -41.29 -2.27 -41.63
C LEU A 19 -40.81 -1.68 -40.30
N ASP A 20 -40.11 -2.44 -39.45
CA ASP A 20 -39.49 -1.94 -38.22
C ASP A 20 -38.34 -0.98 -38.49
N ALA A 21 -37.51 -1.25 -39.51
CA ALA A 21 -36.52 -0.29 -39.99
C ALA A 21 -37.19 0.96 -40.56
N ALA A 22 -38.33 0.85 -41.27
CA ALA A 22 -39.08 2.00 -41.76
C ALA A 22 -39.82 2.76 -40.65
N GLN A 23 -40.27 2.10 -39.58
CA GLN A 23 -40.81 2.74 -38.38
C GLN A 23 -39.71 3.47 -37.62
N SER A 24 -38.56 2.84 -37.41
CA SER A 24 -37.36 3.45 -36.81
C SER A 24 -36.84 4.62 -37.65
N ALA A 25 -36.82 4.50 -38.98
CA ALA A 25 -36.46 5.58 -39.90
C ALA A 25 -37.52 6.68 -39.98
N ARG A 26 -38.81 6.39 -39.74
CA ARG A 26 -39.88 7.40 -39.56
C ARG A 26 -39.75 8.11 -38.22
N SER A 27 -39.41 7.43 -37.14
CA SER A 27 -39.05 8.06 -35.86
C SER A 27 -37.82 8.96 -36.00
N SER A 28 -36.79 8.50 -36.72
CA SER A 28 -35.60 9.29 -37.05
C SER A 28 -35.90 10.51 -37.94
N ARG A 29 -36.72 10.36 -38.99
CA ARG A 29 -37.18 11.50 -39.81
C ARG A 29 -38.17 12.42 -39.07
N GLY A 30 -38.84 11.93 -38.03
CA GLY A 30 -39.57 12.74 -37.06
C GLY A 30 -38.67 13.53 -36.09
N ALA A 31 -37.40 13.16 -35.95
CA ALA A 31 -36.40 13.93 -35.20
C ALA A 31 -35.84 15.14 -35.99
N GLY A 32 -36.49 15.52 -37.09
CA GLY A 32 -36.22 16.73 -37.87
C GLY A 32 -36.46 18.01 -37.06
N ALA A 33 -35.42 18.41 -36.31
CA ALA A 33 -35.40 19.46 -35.30
C ALA A 33 -36.34 19.20 -34.10
N LEU A 34 -35.76 19.12 -32.91
CA LEU A 34 -36.47 19.25 -31.65
C LEU A 34 -36.92 20.71 -31.43
N LYS A 35 -37.83 21.22 -32.28
CA LYS A 35 -38.57 22.46 -31.99
C LYS A 35 -39.14 22.35 -30.58
N THR A 36 -38.93 23.38 -29.77
CA THR A 36 -39.62 23.52 -28.49
C THR A 36 -41.10 23.72 -28.80
N LEU A 37 -41.88 22.63 -28.72
CA LEU A 37 -43.34 22.73 -28.74
C LEU A 37 -43.74 23.70 -27.63
N PRO A 38 -44.70 24.62 -27.86
CA PRO A 38 -45.10 25.57 -26.84
C PRO A 38 -45.55 24.81 -25.58
N PRO A 39 -45.24 25.30 -24.37
CA PRO A 39 -45.46 24.54 -23.13
C PRO A 39 -46.92 24.12 -22.95
N GLN A 40 -47.87 24.93 -23.43
CA GLN A 40 -49.30 24.60 -23.47
C GLN A 40 -49.61 23.32 -24.28
N GLN A 41 -48.91 23.08 -25.40
CA GLN A 41 -49.07 21.87 -26.22
C GLN A 41 -48.44 20.65 -25.54
N ILE A 42 -47.29 20.81 -24.88
CA ILE A 42 -46.68 19.74 -24.07
C ILE A 42 -47.65 19.35 -22.94
N LYS A 43 -48.21 20.33 -22.21
CA LYS A 43 -49.20 20.09 -21.17
C LYS A 43 -50.45 19.38 -21.70
N LYS A 44 -50.95 19.77 -22.89
CA LYS A 44 -52.09 19.10 -23.55
C LYS A 44 -51.80 17.63 -23.92
N LEU A 45 -50.57 17.29 -24.27
CA LEU A 45 -50.15 15.89 -24.52
C LEU A 45 -50.09 15.08 -23.21
N LEU A 46 -49.58 15.68 -22.12
CA LEU A 46 -49.50 15.05 -20.80
C LEU A 46 -50.87 14.85 -20.13
N ASP A 47 -51.80 15.78 -20.32
CA ASP A 47 -53.19 15.69 -19.82
C ASP A 47 -54.12 14.90 -20.78
N SER A 48 -53.57 14.18 -21.78
CA SER A 48 -54.34 13.36 -22.73
C SER A 48 -54.78 12.01 -22.13
N ARG A 49 -55.79 11.39 -22.74
CA ARG A 49 -56.27 10.03 -22.40
C ARG A 49 -55.59 8.92 -23.21
N HIS A 50 -54.80 9.26 -24.22
CA HIS A 50 -54.10 8.26 -25.04
C HIS A 50 -52.66 8.09 -24.55
N ASP A 51 -52.32 6.90 -24.06
CA ASP A 51 -50.97 6.49 -23.66
C ASP A 51 -49.87 6.97 -24.62
N ARG A 52 -50.11 6.87 -25.94
CA ARG A 52 -49.16 7.28 -26.98
C ARG A 52 -48.85 8.78 -26.96
N GLU A 53 -49.85 9.62 -26.72
CA GLU A 53 -49.69 11.08 -26.66
C GLU A 53 -49.01 11.49 -25.35
N VAL A 54 -49.40 10.87 -24.23
CA VAL A 54 -48.77 11.04 -22.91
C VAL A 54 -47.29 10.67 -22.96
N LEU A 55 -46.97 9.53 -23.58
CA LEU A 55 -45.60 9.02 -23.77
C LEU A 55 -44.76 9.95 -24.65
N GLU A 56 -45.33 10.53 -25.71
CA GLU A 56 -44.64 11.54 -26.52
C GLU A 56 -44.37 12.83 -25.71
N GLY A 57 -45.36 13.28 -24.94
CA GLY A 57 -45.22 14.40 -24.01
C GLY A 57 -44.13 14.16 -22.95
N LEU A 58 -44.10 12.99 -22.32
CA LEU A 58 -43.09 12.63 -21.31
C LEU A 58 -41.68 12.51 -21.90
N ARG A 59 -41.53 11.89 -23.08
CA ARG A 59 -40.24 11.87 -23.79
C ARG A 59 -39.76 13.30 -24.12
N LYS A 60 -40.68 14.22 -24.41
CA LYS A 60 -40.36 15.64 -24.62
C LYS A 60 -39.93 16.35 -23.32
N VAL A 61 -40.64 16.16 -22.21
CA VAL A 61 -40.28 16.73 -20.88
C VAL A 61 -38.91 16.22 -20.43
N ILE A 62 -38.64 14.92 -20.57
CA ILE A 62 -37.34 14.33 -20.21
C ILE A 62 -36.22 14.85 -21.13
N SER A 63 -36.49 15.09 -22.41
CA SER A 63 -35.54 15.77 -23.29
C SER A 63 -35.33 17.26 -22.95
N MET A 64 -36.24 17.91 -22.21
CA MET A 64 -36.01 19.25 -21.65
C MET A 64 -35.17 19.18 -20.37
N MET A 65 -35.45 18.20 -19.50
CA MET A 65 -34.69 17.90 -18.29
C MET A 65 -33.21 17.59 -18.59
N TYR A 66 -32.92 16.73 -19.58
CA TYR A 66 -31.54 16.46 -20.06
C TYR A 66 -30.85 17.66 -20.73
N ARG A 67 -31.58 18.76 -20.97
CA ARG A 67 -31.05 20.04 -21.50
C ARG A 67 -31.07 21.15 -20.44
N SER A 68 -31.30 20.80 -19.17
CA SER A 68 -31.44 21.73 -18.04
C SER A 68 -32.46 22.86 -18.28
N GLN A 69 -33.51 22.59 -19.07
CA GLN A 69 -34.58 23.55 -19.35
C GLN A 69 -35.68 23.48 -18.26
N PRO A 70 -36.31 24.62 -17.91
CA PRO A 70 -37.31 24.67 -16.84
C PRO A 70 -38.52 23.78 -17.16
N CYS A 71 -38.70 22.73 -16.37
CA CYS A 71 -39.69 21.67 -16.57
C CYS A 71 -40.59 21.43 -15.35
N LEU A 72 -40.39 22.13 -14.23
CA LEU A 72 -41.28 22.09 -13.04
C LEU A 72 -42.72 22.53 -13.37
N THR A 73 -42.93 23.41 -14.34
CA THR A 73 -44.26 23.84 -14.80
C THR A 73 -45.15 22.70 -15.33
N PHE A 74 -44.59 21.51 -15.53
CA PHE A 74 -45.30 20.28 -15.90
C PHE A 74 -45.55 19.31 -14.74
N PHE A 75 -44.99 19.55 -13.55
CA PHE A 75 -44.93 18.56 -12.45
C PHE A 75 -46.29 17.99 -12.11
N SER A 76 -47.29 18.83 -11.87
CA SER A 76 -48.69 18.42 -11.63
C SER A 76 -49.28 17.53 -12.74
N SER A 77 -48.99 17.81 -14.03
CA SER A 77 -49.47 16.96 -15.15
C SER A 77 -48.66 15.67 -15.31
N VAL A 78 -47.40 15.64 -14.85
CA VAL A 78 -46.59 14.40 -14.79
C VAL A 78 -47.06 13.51 -13.62
N VAL A 79 -47.35 14.08 -12.45
CA VAL A 79 -47.85 13.35 -11.26
C VAL A 79 -49.18 12.62 -11.53
N LYS A 80 -50.10 13.20 -12.30
CA LYS A 80 -51.35 12.52 -12.71
C LYS A 80 -51.10 11.18 -13.40
N ASN A 81 -50.00 11.06 -14.15
CA ASN A 81 -49.68 9.90 -14.96
C ASN A 81 -48.98 8.77 -14.17
N VAL A 82 -48.69 8.96 -12.88
CA VAL A 82 -48.18 7.93 -11.94
C VAL A 82 -49.09 6.70 -11.88
N ALA A 83 -50.41 6.91 -12.02
CA ALA A 83 -51.44 5.87 -11.94
C ALA A 83 -51.63 5.05 -13.24
N SER A 84 -50.94 5.40 -14.33
CA SER A 84 -51.07 4.72 -15.62
C SER A 84 -50.69 3.22 -15.53
N PRO A 85 -51.37 2.32 -16.27
CA PRO A 85 -51.03 0.89 -16.26
C PRO A 85 -49.74 0.58 -17.04
N ASN A 86 -49.31 1.50 -17.92
CA ASN A 86 -48.23 1.29 -18.86
C ASN A 86 -46.85 1.49 -18.22
N ILE A 87 -46.03 0.44 -18.27
CA ILE A 87 -44.70 0.43 -17.65
C ILE A 87 -43.71 1.44 -18.27
N GLU A 88 -43.86 1.82 -19.55
CA GLU A 88 -43.05 2.90 -20.12
C GLU A 88 -43.41 4.26 -19.51
N ILE A 89 -44.71 4.54 -19.38
CA ILE A 89 -45.20 5.79 -18.77
C ILE A 89 -44.76 5.85 -17.30
N LYS A 90 -44.95 4.77 -16.51
CA LYS A 90 -44.44 4.69 -15.13
C LYS A 90 -42.93 4.96 -15.06
N LYS A 91 -42.11 4.33 -15.92
CA LYS A 91 -40.64 4.55 -15.95
C LYS A 91 -40.28 6.03 -16.18
N LEU A 92 -40.88 6.67 -17.18
CA LEU A 92 -40.60 8.06 -17.52
C LEU A 92 -41.05 9.01 -16.39
N VAL A 93 -42.26 8.82 -15.86
CA VAL A 93 -42.78 9.60 -14.72
C VAL A 93 -41.88 9.45 -13.49
N TYR A 94 -41.42 8.23 -13.18
CA TYR A 94 -40.57 7.97 -12.01
C TYR A 94 -39.17 8.59 -12.15
N ILE A 95 -38.59 8.60 -13.35
CA ILE A 95 -37.30 9.28 -13.63
C ILE A 95 -37.43 10.79 -13.37
N TYR A 96 -38.53 11.40 -13.80
CA TYR A 96 -38.80 12.82 -13.56
C TYR A 96 -38.99 13.12 -12.05
N LEU A 97 -39.75 12.28 -11.33
CA LEU A 97 -39.93 12.43 -9.88
C LEU A 97 -38.61 12.33 -9.10
N LEU A 98 -37.70 11.41 -9.47
CA LEU A 98 -36.40 11.25 -8.80
C LEU A 98 -35.49 12.49 -8.88
N ASN A 99 -35.68 13.34 -9.89
CA ASN A 99 -34.89 14.56 -10.07
C ASN A 99 -35.58 15.83 -9.52
N HIS A 100 -36.92 15.85 -9.41
CA HIS A 100 -37.67 17.07 -9.08
C HIS A 100 -38.48 16.98 -7.76
N ALA A 101 -38.60 15.82 -7.12
CA ALA A 101 -39.33 15.69 -5.86
C ALA A 101 -38.71 16.47 -4.68
N GLU A 102 -37.42 16.83 -4.75
CA GLU A 102 -36.77 17.73 -3.80
C GLU A 102 -37.20 19.21 -3.97
N GLN A 103 -37.75 19.57 -5.13
CA GLN A 103 -38.09 20.96 -5.50
C GLN A 103 -39.57 21.27 -5.26
N GLU A 104 -40.46 20.26 -5.35
CA GLU A 104 -41.89 20.38 -5.04
C GLU A 104 -42.36 19.18 -4.15
N PRO A 105 -41.92 19.10 -2.88
CA PRO A 105 -42.17 17.94 -2.03
C PRO A 105 -43.66 17.69 -1.76
N ASP A 106 -44.48 18.72 -1.56
CA ASP A 106 -45.92 18.57 -1.28
C ASP A 106 -46.67 17.89 -2.44
N LEU A 107 -46.34 18.26 -3.67
CA LEU A 107 -46.90 17.62 -4.87
C LEU A 107 -46.30 16.23 -5.10
N ALA A 108 -45.06 15.98 -4.65
CA ALA A 108 -44.47 14.65 -4.66
C ALA A 108 -45.21 13.69 -3.71
N LEU A 109 -45.62 14.13 -2.50
CA LEU A 109 -46.36 13.30 -1.53
C LEU A 109 -47.65 12.70 -2.12
N LEU A 110 -48.37 13.46 -2.97
CA LEU A 110 -49.56 12.97 -3.69
C LEU A 110 -49.30 11.72 -4.55
N SER A 111 -48.08 11.58 -5.09
CA SER A 111 -47.71 10.41 -5.89
C SER A 111 -47.49 9.15 -5.05
N ILE A 112 -47.07 9.28 -3.79
CA ILE A 112 -46.51 8.19 -2.97
C ILE A 112 -47.56 7.13 -2.67
N ASN A 113 -48.77 7.52 -2.32
CA ASN A 113 -49.90 6.60 -2.13
C ASN A 113 -50.22 5.76 -3.39
N THR A 114 -49.82 6.22 -4.57
CA THR A 114 -50.00 5.50 -5.86
C THR A 114 -48.79 4.61 -6.18
N ILE A 115 -47.58 5.03 -5.81
CA ILE A 115 -46.37 4.21 -5.94
C ILE A 115 -46.40 3.05 -4.91
N GLN A 116 -46.86 3.30 -3.68
CA GLN A 116 -47.07 2.28 -2.65
C GLN A 116 -48.09 1.21 -3.10
N LYS A 117 -49.18 1.60 -3.77
CA LYS A 117 -50.10 0.65 -4.41
C LYS A 117 -49.40 -0.21 -5.47
N SER A 118 -48.48 0.37 -6.24
CA SER A 118 -47.69 -0.36 -7.25
C SER A 118 -46.69 -1.38 -6.66
N LEU A 119 -46.45 -1.40 -5.33
CA LEU A 119 -45.78 -2.52 -4.63
C LEU A 119 -46.63 -3.80 -4.57
N SER A 120 -47.91 -3.73 -4.97
CA SER A 120 -48.85 -4.86 -4.95
C SER A 120 -49.25 -5.29 -6.37
N ASP A 121 -48.58 -4.73 -7.38
CA ASP A 121 -48.79 -5.04 -8.80
C ASP A 121 -48.38 -6.49 -9.10
N GLY A 122 -49.11 -7.18 -9.99
CA GLY A 122 -48.79 -8.56 -10.38
C GLY A 122 -47.40 -8.69 -11.02
N ASN A 123 -46.93 -7.65 -11.72
CA ASN A 123 -45.64 -7.65 -12.39
C ASN A 123 -44.48 -7.33 -11.42
N PRO A 124 -43.52 -8.25 -11.17
CA PRO A 124 -42.39 -8.00 -10.27
C PRO A 124 -41.47 -6.87 -10.75
N GLN A 125 -41.42 -6.57 -12.05
CA GLN A 125 -40.68 -5.40 -12.54
C GLN A 125 -41.30 -4.09 -12.05
N VAL A 126 -42.63 -4.02 -11.97
CA VAL A 126 -43.34 -2.82 -11.49
C VAL A 126 -43.17 -2.68 -9.97
N ARG A 127 -43.28 -3.77 -9.21
CA ARG A 127 -43.02 -3.77 -7.75
C ARG A 127 -41.60 -3.31 -7.41
N ALA A 128 -40.59 -3.89 -8.06
CA ALA A 128 -39.20 -3.53 -7.87
C ALA A 128 -38.88 -2.10 -8.33
N LEU A 129 -39.52 -1.62 -9.41
CA LEU A 129 -39.38 -0.25 -9.89
C LEU A 129 -39.99 0.76 -8.90
N ALA A 130 -41.19 0.50 -8.39
CA ALA A 130 -41.83 1.31 -7.35
C ALA A 130 -40.96 1.41 -6.08
N LEU A 131 -40.40 0.29 -5.63
CA LEU A 131 -39.49 0.25 -4.46
C LEU A 131 -38.20 1.04 -4.68
N LYS A 132 -37.59 0.95 -5.88
CA LYS A 132 -36.41 1.74 -6.28
C LYS A 132 -36.69 3.24 -6.35
N THR A 133 -37.92 3.63 -6.69
CA THR A 133 -38.32 5.04 -6.82
C THR A 133 -38.65 5.68 -5.48
N MET A 134 -39.48 5.05 -4.63
CA MET A 134 -39.76 5.63 -3.29
C MET A 134 -38.48 5.77 -2.47
N SER A 135 -37.61 4.75 -2.46
CA SER A 135 -36.31 4.81 -1.79
C SER A 135 -35.33 5.80 -2.43
N GLY A 136 -35.63 6.35 -3.61
CA GLY A 136 -34.83 7.41 -4.24
C GLY A 136 -35.41 8.82 -4.11
N ILE A 137 -36.64 8.97 -3.58
CA ILE A 137 -37.25 10.27 -3.30
C ILE A 137 -36.65 10.78 -1.97
N ARG A 138 -35.90 11.88 -2.05
CA ARG A 138 -35.17 12.48 -0.92
C ARG A 138 -36.07 13.42 -0.10
N VAL A 139 -37.10 12.85 0.52
CA VAL A 139 -38.04 13.54 1.43
C VAL A 139 -38.06 12.82 2.77
N PRO A 140 -37.53 13.38 3.88
CA PRO A 140 -37.38 12.65 5.14
C PRO A 140 -38.70 12.08 5.71
N VAL A 141 -39.82 12.81 5.54
CA VAL A 141 -41.18 12.47 6.01
C VAL A 141 -41.63 11.05 5.58
N ILE A 142 -41.05 10.48 4.53
CA ILE A 142 -41.47 9.19 3.96
C ILE A 142 -40.64 8.00 4.46
N SER A 143 -39.66 8.21 5.37
CA SER A 143 -38.75 7.16 5.86
C SER A 143 -39.47 5.90 6.34
N GLN A 144 -40.50 6.05 7.16
CA GLN A 144 -41.30 4.96 7.71
C GLN A 144 -42.12 4.22 6.64
N ILE A 145 -42.59 4.94 5.60
CA ILE A 145 -43.27 4.34 4.44
C ILE A 145 -42.27 3.52 3.60
N VAL A 146 -41.02 3.99 3.47
CA VAL A 146 -39.94 3.28 2.80
C VAL A 146 -39.50 2.05 3.61
N SER A 147 -39.35 2.13 4.94
CA SER A 147 -39.08 0.99 5.83
C SER A 147 -40.15 -0.10 5.68
N LEU A 148 -41.44 0.26 5.73
CA LEU A 148 -42.54 -0.69 5.53
C LEU A 148 -42.57 -1.29 4.10
N ALA A 149 -42.22 -0.50 3.08
CA ALA A 149 -42.09 -0.98 1.71
C ALA A 149 -40.90 -1.94 1.52
N ILE A 150 -39.77 -1.70 2.20
CA ILE A 150 -38.62 -2.62 2.26
C ILE A 150 -39.05 -3.92 2.94
N LYS A 151 -39.69 -3.85 4.12
CA LYS A 151 -40.22 -5.02 4.86
C LYS A 151 -41.12 -5.90 3.99
N LYS A 152 -42.04 -5.27 3.21
CA LYS A 152 -42.87 -5.99 2.22
C LYS A 152 -42.03 -6.58 1.07
N GLY A 153 -41.00 -5.86 0.61
CA GLY A 153 -40.07 -6.31 -0.41
C GLY A 153 -39.21 -7.51 0.00
N LEU A 154 -38.92 -7.71 1.29
CA LEU A 154 -38.20 -8.89 1.80
C LEU A 154 -38.96 -10.19 1.54
N GLY A 155 -40.29 -10.16 1.74
CA GLY A 155 -41.17 -11.33 1.57
C GLY A 155 -41.59 -11.62 0.13
N ASP A 156 -41.05 -10.91 -0.87
CA ASP A 156 -41.49 -11.09 -2.25
C ASP A 156 -40.96 -12.41 -2.85
N MET A 157 -41.85 -13.18 -3.46
CA MET A 157 -41.51 -14.43 -4.16
C MET A 157 -40.46 -14.22 -5.26
N SER A 158 -40.46 -13.05 -5.92
CA SER A 158 -39.49 -12.70 -6.96
C SER A 158 -38.21 -12.12 -6.33
N PRO A 159 -37.05 -12.79 -6.45
CA PRO A 159 -35.82 -12.26 -5.86
C PRO A 159 -35.33 -10.98 -6.56
N TYR A 160 -35.85 -10.62 -7.75
CA TYR A 160 -35.61 -9.32 -8.37
C TYR A 160 -36.15 -8.16 -7.51
N VAL A 161 -37.28 -8.36 -6.83
CA VAL A 161 -37.83 -7.41 -5.86
C VAL A 161 -37.02 -7.42 -4.57
N ARG A 162 -36.57 -8.60 -4.10
CA ARG A 162 -35.70 -8.71 -2.91
C ARG A 162 -34.32 -8.04 -3.12
N LYS A 163 -33.71 -8.14 -4.31
CA LYS A 163 -32.51 -7.35 -4.69
C LYS A 163 -32.81 -5.84 -4.71
N ALA A 164 -34.00 -5.45 -5.13
CA ALA A 164 -34.43 -4.05 -5.07
C ALA A 164 -34.66 -3.55 -3.63
N ALA A 165 -35.10 -4.42 -2.71
CA ALA A 165 -35.22 -4.14 -1.29
C ALA A 165 -33.84 -3.97 -0.63
N ALA A 166 -32.89 -4.89 -0.90
CA ALA A 166 -31.51 -4.78 -0.42
C ALA A 166 -30.86 -3.44 -0.80
N LEU A 167 -30.96 -3.05 -2.08
CA LEU A 167 -30.44 -1.77 -2.59
C LEU A 167 -31.26 -0.53 -2.20
N ALA A 168 -32.33 -0.71 -1.42
CA ALA A 168 -33.10 0.38 -0.81
C ALA A 168 -32.72 0.63 0.65
N ILE A 169 -32.09 -0.34 1.34
CA ILE A 169 -31.72 -0.22 2.76
C ILE A 169 -30.76 0.97 3.02
N PRO A 170 -29.64 1.14 2.27
CA PRO A 170 -28.72 2.27 2.54
C PRO A 170 -29.35 3.62 2.22
N LYS A 171 -30.29 3.66 1.26
CA LYS A 171 -31.04 4.86 0.95
C LYS A 171 -32.03 5.23 2.05
N CYS A 172 -32.67 4.24 2.68
CA CYS A 172 -33.54 4.45 3.85
C CYS A 172 -32.73 5.00 5.04
N TYR A 173 -31.55 4.44 5.29
CA TYR A 173 -30.61 4.96 6.30
C TYR A 173 -30.22 6.42 6.01
N ARG A 174 -29.94 6.76 4.74
CA ARG A 174 -29.69 8.14 4.28
C ARG A 174 -30.91 9.09 4.29
N LEU A 175 -32.13 8.60 4.59
CA LEU A 175 -33.31 9.45 4.84
C LEU A 175 -33.53 9.70 6.34
N ASP A 176 -33.25 8.69 7.18
CA ASP A 176 -33.56 8.69 8.61
C ASP A 176 -32.66 7.69 9.35
N PRO A 177 -31.51 8.14 9.92
CA PRO A 177 -30.56 7.27 10.60
C PRO A 177 -31.16 6.47 11.77
N ASN A 178 -32.23 6.99 12.40
CA ASN A 178 -32.90 6.33 13.52
C ASN A 178 -33.57 4.99 13.14
N THR A 179 -33.76 4.73 11.84
CA THR A 179 -34.32 3.46 11.35
C THR A 179 -33.33 2.28 11.43
N LEU A 180 -32.04 2.54 11.69
CA LEU A 180 -30.94 1.56 11.67
C LEU A 180 -31.25 0.19 12.33
N PRO A 181 -31.78 0.07 13.57
CA PRO A 181 -32.05 -1.24 14.16
C PRO A 181 -33.02 -2.09 13.33
N GLN A 182 -34.10 -1.52 12.80
CA GLN A 182 -35.03 -2.24 11.91
C GLN A 182 -34.35 -2.64 10.59
N LEU A 183 -33.47 -1.78 10.07
CA LEU A 183 -32.74 -2.04 8.84
C LEU A 183 -31.72 -3.18 9.00
N LEU A 184 -31.15 -3.40 10.20
CA LEU A 184 -30.26 -4.52 10.50
C LEU A 184 -30.99 -5.87 10.48
N ASP A 185 -32.20 -5.96 11.05
CA ASP A 185 -33.04 -7.18 10.98
C ASP A 185 -33.37 -7.56 9.53
N TYR A 186 -33.75 -6.55 8.74
CA TYR A 186 -34.03 -6.70 7.31
C TYR A 186 -32.79 -7.15 6.52
N LEU A 187 -31.62 -6.61 6.87
CA LEU A 187 -30.34 -6.92 6.25
C LEU A 187 -29.86 -8.34 6.58
N SER A 188 -29.94 -8.77 7.84
CA SER A 188 -29.64 -10.14 8.27
C SER A 188 -30.49 -11.16 7.49
N THR A 189 -31.80 -10.89 7.38
CA THR A 189 -32.73 -11.70 6.59
C THR A 189 -32.31 -11.86 5.12
N LEU A 190 -31.72 -10.82 4.51
CA LEU A 190 -31.28 -10.83 3.11
C LEU A 190 -29.87 -11.43 2.90
N LEU A 191 -28.97 -11.33 3.88
CA LEU A 191 -27.68 -12.03 3.87
C LEU A 191 -27.89 -13.56 3.88
N GLY A 192 -28.94 -14.02 4.55
CA GLY A 192 -29.41 -15.41 4.54
C GLY A 192 -30.12 -15.87 3.25
N ASP A 193 -30.43 -14.99 2.29
CA ASP A 193 -31.26 -15.36 1.11
C ASP A 193 -30.63 -16.51 0.31
N ARG A 194 -31.45 -17.48 -0.09
CA ARG A 194 -31.07 -18.62 -0.94
C ARG A 194 -30.43 -18.15 -2.26
N GLN A 195 -30.86 -17.02 -2.82
CA GLN A 195 -30.45 -16.54 -4.13
C GLN A 195 -29.18 -15.65 -4.09
N TYR A 196 -28.12 -16.09 -4.77
CA TYR A 196 -26.81 -15.42 -4.84
C TYR A 196 -26.88 -13.92 -5.17
N TYR A 197 -27.70 -13.51 -6.14
CA TYR A 197 -27.77 -12.11 -6.58
C TYR A 197 -28.50 -11.17 -5.61
N VAL A 198 -29.26 -11.72 -4.65
CA VAL A 198 -29.86 -10.96 -3.54
C VAL A 198 -28.84 -10.84 -2.42
N ALA A 199 -28.22 -11.96 -2.01
CA ALA A 199 -27.18 -11.97 -0.98
C ALA A 199 -25.99 -11.05 -1.33
N GLY A 200 -25.55 -11.02 -2.59
CA GLY A 200 -24.52 -10.09 -3.05
C GLY A 200 -24.92 -8.61 -2.94
N ALA A 201 -26.20 -8.30 -3.16
CA ALA A 201 -26.73 -6.94 -2.98
C ALA A 201 -26.92 -6.58 -1.48
N ALA A 202 -27.24 -7.56 -0.65
CA ALA A 202 -27.24 -7.41 0.81
C ALA A 202 -25.81 -7.10 1.32
N VAL A 203 -24.79 -7.78 0.79
CA VAL A 203 -23.38 -7.47 1.10
C VAL A 203 -23.00 -6.04 0.66
N THR A 204 -23.43 -5.56 -0.50
CA THR A 204 -23.20 -4.15 -0.88
C THR A 204 -23.92 -3.16 0.05
N ALA A 205 -25.09 -3.51 0.58
CA ALA A 205 -25.81 -2.67 1.54
C ALA A 205 -25.17 -2.70 2.94
N PHE A 206 -24.66 -3.85 3.38
CA PHE A 206 -23.95 -4.01 4.65
C PHE A 206 -22.73 -3.10 4.73
N LEU A 207 -21.88 -3.13 3.69
CA LEU A 207 -20.66 -2.31 3.61
C LEU A 207 -20.93 -0.79 3.68
N GLU A 208 -22.11 -0.33 3.24
CA GLU A 208 -22.45 1.10 3.26
C GLU A 208 -23.05 1.57 4.60
N ILE A 209 -23.59 0.65 5.43
CA ILE A 209 -24.34 0.99 6.64
C ILE A 209 -23.54 0.68 7.91
N CYS A 210 -22.90 -0.49 8.00
CA CYS A 210 -22.27 -0.99 9.23
C CYS A 210 -21.05 -1.89 8.96
N PRO A 211 -19.93 -1.36 8.43
CA PRO A 211 -18.72 -2.15 8.19
C PRO A 211 -18.13 -2.81 9.47
N GLU A 212 -18.44 -2.28 10.65
CA GLU A 212 -17.93 -2.76 11.94
C GLU A 212 -18.71 -3.93 12.57
N ARG A 213 -20.01 -4.10 12.27
CA ARG A 213 -20.88 -5.11 12.93
C ARG A 213 -20.73 -6.51 12.31
N LEU A 214 -19.53 -7.09 12.45
CA LEU A 214 -19.17 -8.36 11.81
C LEU A 214 -19.99 -9.56 12.31
N ASP A 215 -20.58 -9.50 13.51
CA ASP A 215 -21.45 -10.54 14.12
C ASP A 215 -22.47 -11.12 13.12
N LEU A 216 -23.11 -10.23 12.34
CA LEU A 216 -24.14 -10.57 11.35
C LEU A 216 -23.62 -11.40 10.17
N ILE A 217 -22.30 -11.46 9.98
CA ILE A 217 -21.62 -12.19 8.90
C ILE A 217 -21.26 -13.62 9.32
N HIS A 218 -20.91 -13.88 10.59
CA HIS A 218 -20.39 -15.20 11.02
C HIS A 218 -21.32 -16.34 10.56
N LYS A 219 -22.60 -16.25 10.93
CA LYS A 219 -23.68 -17.19 10.57
C LYS A 219 -23.92 -17.36 9.06
N HIS A 220 -23.48 -16.41 8.24
CA HIS A 220 -23.68 -16.41 6.79
C HIS A 220 -22.39 -16.62 5.99
N TYR A 221 -21.21 -16.56 6.61
CA TYR A 221 -19.89 -16.61 5.99
C TYR A 221 -19.77 -17.77 4.99
N ARG A 222 -19.93 -19.01 5.45
CA ARG A 222 -19.82 -20.22 4.61
C ARG A 222 -20.88 -20.27 3.49
N GLY A 223 -22.03 -19.63 3.70
CA GLY A 223 -23.09 -19.51 2.69
C GLY A 223 -22.75 -18.48 1.61
N LEU A 224 -22.18 -17.33 1.98
CA LEU A 224 -21.73 -16.29 1.06
C LEU A 224 -20.51 -16.77 0.25
N VAL A 225 -19.53 -17.38 0.91
CA VAL A 225 -18.29 -17.88 0.29
C VAL A 225 -18.55 -18.99 -0.75
N LYS A 226 -19.59 -19.82 -0.55
CA LYS A 226 -20.05 -20.81 -1.54
C LYS A 226 -20.80 -20.18 -2.71
N LYS A 227 -21.61 -19.13 -2.48
CA LYS A 227 -22.36 -18.40 -3.52
C LYS A 227 -21.50 -17.42 -4.34
N LEU A 228 -20.31 -17.07 -3.84
CA LEU A 228 -19.46 -15.99 -4.34
C LEU A 228 -19.16 -16.08 -5.85
N VAL A 229 -18.93 -17.29 -6.36
CA VAL A 229 -18.60 -17.51 -7.79
C VAL A 229 -19.77 -17.16 -8.72
N ASP A 230 -21.02 -17.37 -8.26
CA ASP A 230 -22.24 -17.12 -9.04
C ASP A 230 -22.75 -15.67 -8.93
N MET A 231 -22.19 -14.86 -8.02
CA MET A 231 -22.61 -13.46 -7.82
C MET A 231 -22.30 -12.58 -9.05
N ASP A 232 -23.02 -11.48 -9.20
CA ASP A 232 -22.71 -10.45 -10.21
C ASP A 232 -21.40 -9.71 -9.87
N GLU A 233 -20.62 -9.33 -10.88
CA GLU A 233 -19.22 -8.86 -10.76
C GLU A 233 -19.02 -7.75 -9.71
N TRP A 234 -19.96 -6.82 -9.59
CA TRP A 234 -19.97 -5.76 -8.58
C TRP A 234 -20.13 -6.30 -7.16
N SER A 235 -21.05 -7.25 -6.98
CA SER A 235 -21.25 -8.00 -5.73
C SER A 235 -20.05 -8.91 -5.42
N GLN A 236 -19.37 -9.46 -6.43
CA GLN A 236 -18.12 -10.22 -6.23
C GLN A 236 -17.04 -9.31 -5.63
N MET A 237 -16.77 -8.14 -6.23
CA MET A 237 -15.78 -7.19 -5.70
C MET A 237 -16.12 -6.71 -4.29
N ALA A 238 -17.40 -6.42 -4.01
CA ALA A 238 -17.86 -6.04 -2.68
C ALA A 238 -17.69 -7.18 -1.66
N THR A 239 -18.08 -8.41 -2.01
CA THR A 239 -17.94 -9.57 -1.10
C THR A 239 -16.48 -9.93 -0.88
N LEU A 240 -15.62 -9.87 -1.90
CA LEU A 240 -14.17 -10.01 -1.75
C LEU A 240 -13.60 -8.95 -0.79
N HIS A 241 -14.07 -7.70 -0.86
CA HIS A 241 -13.66 -6.65 0.06
C HIS A 241 -14.07 -6.95 1.51
N LEU A 242 -15.35 -7.26 1.72
CA LEU A 242 -15.89 -7.59 3.04
C LEU A 242 -15.20 -8.81 3.65
N MET A 243 -14.99 -9.87 2.86
CA MET A 243 -14.29 -11.08 3.32
C MET A 243 -12.81 -10.82 3.61
N THR A 244 -12.18 -9.81 2.98
CA THR A 244 -10.81 -9.39 3.35
C THR A 244 -10.78 -8.73 4.72
N ILE A 245 -11.69 -7.79 4.98
CA ILE A 245 -11.82 -7.09 6.27
C ILE A 245 -12.20 -8.06 7.38
N PHE A 246 -13.22 -8.89 7.15
CA PHE A 246 -13.66 -9.95 8.07
C PHE A 246 -12.50 -10.89 8.40
N SER A 247 -11.73 -11.36 7.41
CA SER A 247 -10.65 -12.31 7.67
C SER A 247 -9.50 -11.70 8.50
N ARG A 248 -9.19 -10.40 8.34
CA ARG A 248 -8.27 -9.67 9.24
C ARG A 248 -8.79 -9.61 10.68
N LYS A 249 -10.09 -9.29 10.82
CA LYS A 249 -10.81 -9.08 12.09
C LYS A 249 -11.38 -10.38 12.72
N SER A 250 -11.09 -11.56 12.19
CA SER A 250 -11.73 -12.82 12.67
C SER A 250 -10.86 -14.08 12.64
N PHE A 251 -9.65 -14.04 12.07
CA PHE A 251 -8.66 -15.12 12.15
C PHE A 251 -7.29 -14.51 12.47
N PRO A 252 -6.46 -15.07 13.37
CA PRO A 252 -5.10 -14.60 13.61
C PRO A 252 -4.10 -15.25 12.64
N LYS A 253 -2.90 -14.66 12.53
CA LYS A 253 -1.78 -15.23 11.75
C LYS A 253 -1.13 -16.42 12.47
N ARG A 254 -1.69 -17.62 12.31
CA ARG A 254 -1.15 -18.88 12.87
C ARG A 254 0.07 -19.37 12.07
N THR A 255 1.27 -18.89 12.38
CA THR A 255 2.54 -19.38 11.80
C THR A 255 3.15 -20.52 12.62
N ARG A 256 3.34 -21.71 12.03
CA ARG A 256 4.11 -22.81 12.63
C ARG A 256 5.45 -22.98 11.90
N ARG A 257 6.58 -22.85 12.61
CA ARG A 257 7.88 -23.28 12.10
C ARG A 257 7.85 -24.80 11.91
N VAL A 258 8.21 -25.28 10.71
CA VAL A 258 8.28 -26.72 10.41
C VAL A 258 9.68 -27.04 9.92
N ARG A 259 10.46 -27.75 10.74
CA ARG A 259 11.83 -28.16 10.40
C ARG A 259 11.79 -29.20 9.29
N LYS A 260 12.25 -28.80 8.10
CA LYS A 260 12.16 -29.57 6.86
C LYS A 260 13.45 -30.38 6.68
N VAL A 261 13.43 -31.65 7.07
CA VAL A 261 14.55 -32.56 6.81
C VAL A 261 14.65 -32.79 5.29
N THR A 262 15.66 -32.20 4.66
CA THR A 262 15.89 -32.28 3.21
C THR A 262 16.51 -33.62 2.84
N ALA A 263 15.66 -34.64 2.66
CA ALA A 263 16.07 -35.92 2.08
C ALA A 263 16.61 -35.70 0.64
N LYS A 264 17.94 -35.63 0.49
CA LYS A 264 18.63 -35.47 -0.80
C LYS A 264 18.36 -36.69 -1.69
N SER A 265 17.52 -36.54 -2.70
CA SER A 265 17.19 -37.60 -3.67
C SER A 265 18.28 -37.76 -4.73
N ASN A 266 19.45 -38.29 -4.33
CA ASN A 266 20.48 -38.73 -5.28
C ASN A 266 20.33 -40.23 -5.57
N GLY A 267 20.00 -40.57 -6.82
CA GLY A 267 20.66 -41.72 -7.45
C GLY A 267 22.13 -41.33 -7.72
N ASN A 268 23.10 -42.25 -7.75
CA ASN A 268 22.98 -43.64 -8.19
C ASN A 268 24.17 -44.48 -7.70
N GLN A 269 24.07 -45.81 -7.86
CA GLN A 269 25.15 -46.82 -7.79
C GLN A 269 25.77 -47.17 -6.43
N GLU A 270 26.22 -48.42 -6.37
CA GLU A 270 26.85 -49.10 -5.23
C GLU A 270 28.35 -48.78 -5.12
N ASN A 271 28.87 -48.75 -3.89
CA ASN A 271 30.27 -49.09 -3.59
C ASN A 271 30.35 -49.56 -2.13
N PHE A 272 30.50 -50.87 -1.92
CA PHE A 272 30.40 -51.54 -0.61
C PHE A 272 31.78 -51.86 0.02
N TYR A 273 32.88 -51.34 -0.53
CA TYR A 273 34.23 -51.50 0.00
C TYR A 273 35.00 -50.18 -0.09
N GLY A 274 35.51 -49.70 1.05
CA GLY A 274 36.20 -48.41 1.15
C GLY A 274 36.34 -47.94 2.60
N ASP A 275 37.04 -48.73 3.42
CA ASP A 275 37.38 -48.39 4.81
C ASP A 275 38.76 -47.72 4.86
N SER A 276 38.82 -46.44 5.19
CA SER A 276 40.02 -45.72 5.65
C SER A 276 39.71 -44.28 6.09
N ASP A 277 40.49 -43.80 7.06
CA ASP A 277 40.26 -42.54 7.78
C ASP A 277 40.36 -41.27 6.93
N ALA A 278 39.50 -40.28 7.24
CA ALA A 278 39.72 -38.86 6.98
C ALA A 278 39.12 -38.06 8.16
N GLU A 279 39.86 -37.04 8.62
CA GLU A 279 39.57 -36.33 9.87
C GLU A 279 38.57 -35.16 9.69
N GLN A 280 38.28 -34.46 10.79
CA GLN A 280 37.19 -33.49 10.92
C GLN A 280 37.45 -32.17 10.15
N GLU A 281 36.44 -31.71 9.40
CA GLU A 281 36.16 -30.28 9.22
C GLU A 281 34.66 -30.05 9.46
N GLU A 282 34.32 -29.06 10.30
CA GLU A 282 32.94 -28.69 10.62
C GLU A 282 32.48 -27.58 9.65
N GLU A 283 31.71 -27.93 8.61
CA GLU A 283 31.00 -26.93 7.79
C GLU A 283 29.61 -26.63 8.38
N ASP A 284 29.40 -25.39 8.79
CA ASP A 284 28.10 -24.85 9.26
C ASP A 284 27.01 -25.05 8.20
N THR A 285 26.11 -26.02 8.44
CA THR A 285 24.94 -26.24 7.58
C THR A 285 23.77 -25.39 8.07
N GLU A 286 23.61 -24.20 7.48
CA GLU A 286 22.55 -23.24 7.81
C GLU A 286 21.15 -23.90 7.86
N GLU A 287 20.60 -24.07 9.07
CA GLU A 287 19.26 -24.66 9.27
C GLU A 287 18.14 -23.69 8.86
N THR A 288 17.82 -23.71 7.56
CA THR A 288 16.75 -22.92 6.94
C THR A 288 15.35 -23.36 7.40
N SER A 289 14.96 -22.92 8.60
CA SER A 289 13.64 -23.24 9.19
C SER A 289 12.49 -22.48 8.50
N GLU A 290 11.83 -23.11 7.53
CA GLU A 290 10.66 -22.54 6.86
C GLU A 290 9.48 -22.34 7.84
N THR A 291 8.98 -21.10 7.96
CA THR A 291 7.74 -20.77 8.66
C THR A 291 6.53 -21.09 7.78
N ILE A 292 5.87 -22.22 8.03
CA ILE A 292 4.64 -22.58 7.32
C ILE A 292 3.46 -21.92 8.02
N GLN A 293 2.71 -21.08 7.29
CA GLN A 293 1.43 -20.56 7.75
C GLN A 293 0.41 -21.71 7.78
N ILE A 294 -0.17 -21.98 8.94
CA ILE A 294 -1.36 -22.82 9.07
C ILE A 294 -2.55 -21.91 8.84
N LEU A 295 -3.38 -22.24 7.85
CA LEU A 295 -4.62 -21.53 7.58
C LEU A 295 -5.77 -22.24 8.27
N ASP A 296 -6.67 -21.48 8.89
CA ASP A 296 -7.92 -22.05 9.39
C ASP A 296 -8.78 -22.59 8.23
N PRO A 297 -9.56 -23.67 8.44
CA PRO A 297 -10.36 -24.29 7.38
C PRO A 297 -11.32 -23.31 6.66
N ASP A 298 -11.83 -22.31 7.38
CA ASP A 298 -12.70 -21.26 6.82
C ASP A 298 -11.96 -20.28 5.90
N LEU A 299 -10.73 -19.92 6.25
CA LEU A 299 -9.88 -19.10 5.40
C LEU A 299 -9.40 -19.88 4.17
N GLU A 300 -9.08 -21.17 4.35
CA GLU A 300 -8.71 -22.04 3.24
C GLU A 300 -9.90 -22.28 2.28
N LEU A 301 -11.12 -22.42 2.81
CA LEU A 301 -12.36 -22.48 2.03
C LEU A 301 -12.55 -21.22 1.16
N LEU A 302 -12.32 -20.04 1.73
CA LEU A 302 -12.38 -18.76 1.02
C LEU A 302 -11.34 -18.71 -0.12
N LEU A 303 -10.07 -19.01 0.15
CA LEU A 303 -9.02 -18.98 -0.87
C LEU A 303 -9.25 -20.04 -1.96
N LYS A 304 -9.80 -21.21 -1.61
CA LYS A 304 -10.17 -22.26 -2.58
C LYS A 304 -11.36 -21.83 -3.46
N SER A 305 -12.44 -21.26 -2.89
CA SER A 305 -13.62 -20.87 -3.67
C SER A 305 -13.37 -19.66 -4.59
N ILE A 306 -12.43 -18.80 -4.21
CA ILE A 306 -12.02 -17.63 -5.00
C ILE A 306 -11.20 -18.01 -6.25
N LYS A 307 -10.48 -19.14 -6.26
CA LYS A 307 -9.53 -19.51 -7.34
C LYS A 307 -10.07 -19.40 -8.78
N PRO A 308 -11.34 -19.76 -9.10
CA PRO A 308 -11.91 -19.57 -10.44
C PRO A 308 -12.07 -18.10 -10.87
N LEU A 309 -12.26 -17.17 -9.92
CA LEU A 309 -12.48 -15.74 -10.21
C LEU A 309 -11.24 -15.05 -10.82
N LEU A 310 -10.06 -15.66 -10.71
CA LEU A 310 -8.86 -15.25 -11.47
C LEU A 310 -9.04 -15.37 -13.00
N GLN A 311 -10.02 -16.12 -13.49
CA GLN A 311 -10.37 -16.26 -14.91
C GLN A 311 -11.57 -15.37 -15.32
N SER A 312 -12.01 -14.48 -14.44
CA SER A 312 -13.09 -13.53 -14.75
C SER A 312 -12.69 -12.53 -15.84
N ARG A 313 -13.68 -12.03 -16.59
CA ARG A 313 -13.47 -11.03 -17.64
C ARG A 313 -13.25 -9.61 -17.11
N ASN A 314 -13.68 -9.36 -15.87
CA ASN A 314 -13.62 -8.06 -15.23
C ASN A 314 -12.29 -7.89 -14.48
N SER A 315 -11.46 -6.96 -14.95
CA SER A 315 -10.14 -6.67 -14.36
C SER A 315 -10.22 -6.28 -12.88
N GLY A 316 -11.30 -5.63 -12.45
CA GLY A 316 -11.53 -5.27 -11.05
C GLY A 316 -11.72 -6.48 -10.15
N VAL A 317 -12.38 -7.55 -10.64
CA VAL A 317 -12.50 -8.81 -9.91
C VAL A 317 -11.13 -9.48 -9.79
N VAL A 318 -10.34 -9.57 -10.88
CA VAL A 318 -8.99 -10.16 -10.85
C VAL A 318 -8.06 -9.42 -9.87
N VAL A 319 -8.12 -8.08 -9.84
CA VAL A 319 -7.35 -7.27 -8.86
C VAL A 319 -7.90 -7.45 -7.43
N ALA A 320 -9.22 -7.48 -7.23
CA ALA A 320 -9.82 -7.71 -5.91
C ALA A 320 -9.45 -9.09 -5.33
N VAL A 321 -9.36 -10.13 -6.17
CA VAL A 321 -8.84 -11.46 -5.80
C VAL A 321 -7.36 -11.41 -5.47
N SER A 322 -6.56 -10.72 -6.28
CA SER A 322 -5.13 -10.57 -6.05
C SER A 322 -4.85 -9.85 -4.72
N ARG A 323 -5.65 -8.82 -4.38
CA ARG A 323 -5.67 -8.20 -3.04
C ARG A 323 -5.98 -9.21 -1.94
N CYS A 324 -6.98 -10.07 -2.10
CA CYS A 324 -7.31 -11.10 -1.10
C CYS A 324 -6.12 -12.06 -0.88
N TYR A 325 -5.47 -12.49 -1.95
CA TYR A 325 -4.34 -13.44 -1.90
C TYR A 325 -3.08 -12.82 -1.29
N VAL A 326 -2.74 -11.57 -1.63
CA VAL A 326 -1.57 -10.88 -1.06
C VAL A 326 -1.83 -10.41 0.38
N ALA A 327 -3.09 -10.12 0.74
CA ALA A 327 -3.46 -9.83 2.12
C ALA A 327 -3.44 -11.08 3.00
N LEU A 328 -4.08 -12.17 2.59
CA LEU A 328 -4.44 -13.30 3.47
C LEU A 328 -3.76 -14.64 3.15
N GLY A 329 -3.19 -14.80 1.95
CA GLY A 329 -2.77 -16.09 1.40
C GLY A 329 -1.29 -16.42 1.59
N THR A 330 -0.96 -17.71 1.46
CA THR A 330 0.42 -18.19 1.39
C THR A 330 1.12 -17.73 0.09
N PRO A 331 2.46 -17.73 0.03
CA PRO A 331 3.22 -17.44 -1.19
C PRO A 331 2.84 -18.29 -2.43
N ASP A 332 2.19 -19.45 -2.22
CA ASP A 332 1.65 -20.28 -3.30
C ASP A 332 0.42 -19.66 -3.96
N TYR A 333 -0.56 -19.21 -3.17
CA TYR A 333 -1.74 -18.51 -3.68
C TYR A 333 -1.33 -17.24 -4.42
N ILE A 334 -0.35 -16.48 -3.92
CA ILE A 334 0.19 -15.29 -4.60
C ILE A 334 0.69 -15.66 -6.00
N ASN A 335 1.56 -16.67 -6.18
CA ASN A 335 2.01 -17.02 -7.53
C ASN A 335 0.97 -17.78 -8.41
N HIS A 336 -0.25 -18.01 -7.92
CA HIS A 336 -1.41 -18.30 -8.80
C HIS A 336 -2.04 -17.03 -9.42
N CYS A 337 -1.99 -15.85 -8.77
CA CYS A 337 -2.62 -14.63 -9.31
C CYS A 337 -1.74 -13.88 -10.33
N ILE A 338 -0.43 -14.19 -10.39
CA ILE A 338 0.55 -13.48 -11.24
C ILE A 338 0.27 -13.64 -12.74
N GLY A 339 0.01 -14.86 -13.23
CA GLY A 339 -0.37 -15.07 -14.64
C GLY A 339 -1.63 -14.29 -15.05
N PRO A 340 -2.72 -14.34 -14.26
CA PRO A 340 -3.90 -13.48 -14.41
C PRO A 340 -3.62 -11.97 -14.38
N LEU A 341 -2.83 -11.46 -13.43
CA LEU A 341 -2.45 -10.04 -13.37
C LEU A 341 -1.72 -9.61 -14.66
N ILE A 342 -0.78 -10.42 -15.14
CA ILE A 342 -0.03 -10.15 -16.38
C ILE A 342 -0.94 -10.29 -17.61
N ALA A 343 -2.05 -11.03 -17.53
CA ALA A 343 -3.05 -11.03 -18.59
C ALA A 343 -3.81 -9.69 -18.71
N LEU A 344 -3.91 -8.89 -17.64
CA LEU A 344 -4.49 -7.54 -17.69
C LEU A 344 -3.66 -6.59 -18.57
N LEU A 345 -2.36 -6.85 -18.75
CA LEU A 345 -1.48 -6.10 -19.67
C LEU A 345 -1.82 -6.30 -21.16
N ARG A 346 -2.83 -7.14 -21.47
CA ARG A 346 -3.42 -7.28 -22.82
C ARG A 346 -4.70 -6.45 -23.00
N GLY A 347 -5.15 -5.73 -21.97
CA GLY A 347 -6.32 -4.85 -22.01
C GLY A 347 -6.06 -3.49 -22.69
N PRO A 348 -7.03 -2.56 -22.68
CA PRO A 348 -6.82 -1.18 -23.11
C PRO A 348 -5.81 -0.44 -22.20
N SER A 349 -5.23 0.65 -22.69
CA SER A 349 -4.22 1.50 -22.03
C SER A 349 -4.48 1.73 -20.53
N ASP A 350 -5.72 2.09 -20.21
CA ASP A 350 -6.12 2.58 -18.89
C ASP A 350 -6.11 1.42 -17.87
N ILE A 351 -6.49 0.22 -18.32
CA ILE A 351 -6.40 -1.03 -17.56
C ILE A 351 -4.93 -1.49 -17.49
N GLN A 352 -4.11 -1.33 -18.53
CA GLN A 352 -2.67 -1.66 -18.46
C GLN A 352 -1.97 -0.79 -17.39
N HIS A 353 -2.25 0.51 -17.36
CA HIS A 353 -1.68 1.47 -16.40
C HIS A 353 -2.05 1.11 -14.94
N ILE A 354 -3.34 0.90 -14.67
CA ILE A 354 -3.81 0.49 -13.34
C ILE A 354 -3.26 -0.90 -12.96
N ALA A 355 -3.18 -1.84 -13.91
CA ALA A 355 -2.61 -3.16 -13.66
C ALA A 355 -1.11 -3.08 -13.32
N LEU A 356 -0.35 -2.18 -13.95
CA LEU A 356 1.09 -2.02 -13.67
C LEU A 356 1.35 -1.57 -12.23
N TYR A 357 0.63 -0.58 -11.68
CA TYR A 357 0.74 -0.20 -10.26
C TYR A 357 0.51 -1.38 -9.31
N ASN A 358 -0.52 -2.19 -9.60
CA ASN A 358 -0.81 -3.39 -8.82
C ASN A 358 0.30 -4.45 -8.97
N ILE A 359 0.85 -4.63 -10.18
CA ILE A 359 1.96 -5.55 -10.42
C ILE A 359 3.24 -5.08 -9.73
N VAL A 360 3.55 -3.78 -9.70
CA VAL A 360 4.69 -3.21 -8.95
C VAL A 360 4.56 -3.50 -7.46
N SER A 361 3.41 -3.22 -6.84
CA SER A 361 3.16 -3.51 -5.42
C SER A 361 3.34 -5.00 -5.07
N VAL A 362 2.87 -5.92 -5.92
CA VAL A 362 3.12 -7.37 -5.74
C VAL A 362 4.57 -7.75 -6.02
N CYS A 363 5.24 -7.09 -6.98
CA CYS A 363 6.64 -7.33 -7.32
C CYS A 363 7.58 -6.93 -6.17
N LEU A 364 7.34 -5.78 -5.52
CA LEU A 364 8.07 -5.36 -4.30
C LEU A 364 7.96 -6.39 -3.17
N THR A 365 6.85 -7.12 -3.10
CA THR A 365 6.64 -8.19 -2.09
C THR A 365 7.29 -9.52 -2.50
N ARG A 366 7.39 -9.83 -3.81
CA ARG A 366 7.78 -11.17 -4.32
C ARG A 366 8.33 -11.10 -5.77
N PRO A 367 9.54 -10.55 -5.99
CA PRO A 367 10.03 -10.23 -7.35
C PRO A 367 10.33 -11.48 -8.20
N GLU A 368 10.87 -12.55 -7.58
CA GLU A 368 11.22 -13.82 -8.23
C GLU A 368 10.14 -14.40 -9.14
N ALA A 369 8.87 -14.28 -8.73
CA ALA A 369 7.76 -14.91 -9.41
C ALA A 369 7.42 -14.24 -10.77
N PHE A 370 7.91 -13.02 -10.99
CA PHE A 370 7.73 -12.28 -12.23
C PHE A 370 8.83 -12.53 -13.27
N VAL A 371 9.97 -13.13 -12.90
CA VAL A 371 11.12 -13.43 -13.80
C VAL A 371 10.67 -14.19 -15.06
N LYS A 372 9.76 -15.17 -14.90
CA LYS A 372 9.20 -15.99 -16.00
C LYS A 372 8.44 -15.18 -17.06
N TYR A 373 8.12 -13.92 -16.78
CA TYR A 373 7.31 -13.03 -17.61
C TYR A 373 8.06 -11.73 -17.98
N ALA A 374 9.39 -11.67 -17.78
CA ALA A 374 10.19 -10.47 -18.06
C ALA A 374 9.96 -9.86 -19.45
N SER A 375 9.69 -10.70 -20.47
CA SER A 375 9.39 -10.27 -21.84
C SER A 375 8.07 -9.48 -22.00
N HIS A 376 7.11 -9.60 -21.07
CA HIS A 376 5.87 -8.82 -21.08
C HIS A 376 6.07 -7.37 -20.59
N PHE A 377 7.14 -7.12 -19.83
CA PHE A 377 7.49 -5.79 -19.31
C PHE A 377 8.42 -4.99 -20.24
N LEU A 378 8.89 -5.57 -21.35
CA LEU A 378 9.61 -4.83 -22.39
C LEU A 378 8.73 -3.71 -22.97
N ILE A 379 9.36 -2.57 -23.27
CA ILE A 379 8.68 -1.36 -23.76
C ILE A 379 8.38 -1.50 -25.25
N ARG A 380 7.25 -0.96 -25.69
CA ARG A 380 6.86 -0.86 -27.10
C ARG A 380 6.76 0.60 -27.48
N SER A 381 7.02 0.93 -28.75
CA SER A 381 6.87 2.29 -29.29
C SER A 381 5.43 2.86 -29.25
N THR A 382 4.46 2.05 -28.84
CA THR A 382 3.05 2.43 -28.62
C THR A 382 2.70 2.71 -27.15
N ASP A 383 3.62 2.47 -26.21
CA ASP A 383 3.35 2.62 -24.78
C ASP A 383 3.46 4.09 -24.34
N LEU A 384 2.50 4.56 -23.53
CA LEU A 384 2.49 5.93 -22.98
C LEU A 384 3.58 6.12 -21.91
N PRO A 385 3.97 7.37 -21.57
CA PRO A 385 4.97 7.67 -20.53
C PRO A 385 4.74 6.93 -19.22
N GLN A 386 3.52 7.02 -18.67
CA GLN A 386 3.13 6.40 -17.41
C GLN A 386 3.09 4.86 -17.48
N VAL A 387 3.09 4.28 -18.68
CA VAL A 387 3.14 2.83 -18.92
C VAL A 387 4.59 2.36 -19.05
N TRP A 388 5.47 3.12 -19.71
CA TRP A 388 6.88 2.73 -19.80
C TRP A 388 7.67 3.00 -18.52
N GLU A 389 7.30 4.00 -17.72
CA GLU A 389 7.95 4.31 -16.44
C GLU A 389 7.83 3.13 -15.45
N LEU A 390 6.59 2.66 -15.22
CA LEU A 390 6.31 1.50 -14.36
C LEU A 390 6.91 0.20 -14.92
N LYS A 391 7.07 0.09 -16.25
CA LYS A 391 7.80 -1.03 -16.87
C LYS A 391 9.30 -0.98 -16.58
N LEU A 392 9.94 0.19 -16.62
CA LEU A 392 11.34 0.34 -16.24
C LEU A 392 11.53 0.00 -14.76
N GLU A 393 10.64 0.47 -13.88
CA GLU A 393 10.63 0.11 -12.46
C GLU A 393 10.56 -1.43 -12.28
N LEU A 394 9.58 -2.10 -12.89
CA LEU A 394 9.46 -3.56 -12.84
C LEU A 394 10.70 -4.29 -13.38
N LEU A 395 11.25 -3.86 -14.51
CA LEU A 395 12.47 -4.47 -15.06
C LEU A 395 13.67 -4.34 -14.11
N THR A 396 13.76 -3.25 -13.34
CA THR A 396 14.81 -3.08 -12.31
C THR A 396 14.57 -3.92 -11.06
N LEU A 397 13.31 -4.05 -10.60
CA LEU A 397 12.97 -4.88 -9.44
C LEU A 397 13.15 -6.39 -9.70
N ILE A 398 12.88 -6.83 -10.93
CA ILE A 398 13.03 -8.24 -11.34
C ILE A 398 14.49 -8.57 -11.69
N PHE A 399 15.30 -7.56 -12.05
CA PHE A 399 16.69 -7.72 -12.52
C PHE A 399 17.57 -8.65 -11.66
N PRO A 400 17.60 -8.58 -10.30
CA PRO A 400 18.54 -9.37 -9.50
C PRO A 400 18.35 -10.88 -9.68
N HIS A 401 17.09 -11.30 -9.79
CA HIS A 401 16.65 -12.69 -9.85
C HIS A 401 16.63 -13.27 -11.29
N CYS A 402 17.01 -12.46 -12.30
CA CYS A 402 17.05 -12.89 -13.69
C CYS A 402 18.29 -13.72 -14.06
N ASP A 403 18.09 -14.66 -14.99
CA ASP A 403 19.18 -15.35 -15.69
C ASP A 403 20.12 -14.37 -16.41
N ALA A 404 21.38 -14.75 -16.58
CA ALA A 404 22.39 -13.94 -17.27
C ALA A 404 21.96 -13.51 -18.69
N TYR A 405 21.18 -14.35 -19.40
CA TYR A 405 20.60 -13.99 -20.70
C TYR A 405 19.60 -12.83 -20.58
N ILE A 406 18.65 -12.91 -19.64
CA ILE A 406 17.62 -11.88 -19.43
C ILE A 406 18.27 -10.59 -18.91
N LYS A 407 19.24 -10.68 -17.98
CA LYS A 407 20.07 -9.54 -17.54
C LYS A 407 20.79 -8.88 -18.73
N SER A 408 21.31 -9.67 -19.67
CA SER A 408 21.98 -9.13 -20.87
C SER A 408 20.99 -8.43 -21.82
N LEU A 409 19.77 -8.96 -21.96
CA LEU A 409 18.69 -8.39 -22.77
C LEU A 409 18.20 -7.06 -22.21
N ILE A 410 17.90 -7.00 -20.90
CA ILE A 410 17.47 -5.76 -20.23
C ILE A 410 18.54 -4.67 -20.38
N LEU A 411 19.82 -4.99 -20.20
CA LEU A 411 20.91 -4.01 -20.38
C LEU A 411 21.12 -3.59 -21.85
N ASN A 412 20.80 -4.44 -22.83
CA ASN A 412 20.82 -4.05 -24.25
C ASN A 412 19.68 -3.07 -24.55
N GLU A 413 18.49 -3.34 -24.03
CA GLU A 413 17.28 -2.54 -24.24
C GLU A 413 17.40 -1.16 -23.58
N LEU A 414 17.92 -1.11 -22.34
CA LEU A 414 18.25 0.14 -21.66
C LEU A 414 19.38 0.92 -22.38
N GLU A 415 20.39 0.23 -22.93
CA GLU A 415 21.41 0.90 -23.77
C GLU A 415 20.79 1.49 -25.05
N HIS A 416 19.80 0.83 -25.66
CA HIS A 416 19.06 1.37 -26.81
C HIS A 416 18.26 2.62 -26.43
N PHE A 417 17.41 2.56 -25.39
CA PHE A 417 16.61 3.70 -24.97
C PHE A 417 17.45 4.87 -24.44
N SER A 418 18.62 4.62 -23.84
CA SER A 418 19.57 5.68 -23.46
C SER A 418 20.16 6.48 -24.64
N ARG A 419 19.88 6.06 -25.88
CA ARG A 419 20.26 6.78 -27.12
C ARG A 419 19.04 7.30 -27.90
N GLY A 420 17.84 7.25 -27.30
CA GLY A 420 16.60 7.72 -27.90
C GLY A 420 16.52 9.25 -28.03
N SER A 421 15.48 9.74 -28.71
CA SER A 421 15.19 11.17 -28.85
C SER A 421 14.38 11.75 -27.69
N ASP A 422 13.67 10.91 -26.93
CA ASP A 422 12.88 11.31 -25.77
C ASP A 422 13.76 11.47 -24.53
N ARG A 423 13.81 12.69 -23.99
CA ARG A 423 14.63 13.07 -22.83
C ARG A 423 14.15 12.45 -21.52
N GLU A 424 12.87 12.10 -21.40
CA GLU A 424 12.31 11.54 -20.17
C GLU A 424 12.59 10.04 -20.12
N LEU A 425 12.30 9.33 -21.21
CA LEU A 425 12.67 7.91 -21.37
C LEU A 425 14.20 7.70 -21.26
N VAL A 426 15.03 8.57 -21.85
CA VAL A 426 16.50 8.51 -21.71
C VAL A 426 16.94 8.68 -20.25
N ARG A 427 16.30 9.58 -19.48
CA ARG A 427 16.62 9.82 -18.07
C ARG A 427 16.26 8.64 -17.18
N GLU A 428 15.04 8.10 -17.29
CA GLU A 428 14.68 6.90 -16.52
C GLU A 428 15.43 5.65 -16.98
N SER A 429 15.81 5.54 -18.26
CA SER A 429 16.69 4.45 -18.71
C SER A 429 18.07 4.50 -18.03
N VAL A 430 18.64 5.69 -17.84
CA VAL A 430 19.90 5.88 -17.10
C VAL A 430 19.73 5.59 -15.61
N ARG A 431 18.64 6.05 -14.97
CA ARG A 431 18.30 5.70 -13.58
C ARG A 431 18.09 4.20 -13.41
N ALA A 432 17.45 3.53 -14.37
CA ALA A 432 17.24 2.09 -14.38
C ALA A 432 18.55 1.30 -14.54
N ILE A 433 19.46 1.71 -15.43
CA ILE A 433 20.83 1.14 -15.50
C ILE A 433 21.52 1.29 -14.13
N GLY A 434 21.28 2.39 -13.42
CA GLY A 434 21.77 2.59 -12.06
C GLY A 434 21.19 1.63 -11.03
N ARG A 435 19.86 1.52 -10.95
CA ARG A 435 19.17 0.57 -10.05
C ARG A 435 19.67 -0.87 -10.29
N CYS A 436 19.76 -1.30 -11.56
CA CYS A 436 20.35 -2.60 -11.92
C CYS A 436 21.80 -2.76 -11.42
N ALA A 437 22.65 -1.74 -11.60
CA ALA A 437 24.06 -1.78 -11.22
C ALA A 437 24.28 -1.83 -9.69
N GLN A 438 23.40 -1.17 -8.90
CA GLN A 438 23.41 -1.26 -7.44
C GLN A 438 23.01 -2.67 -6.95
N SER A 439 22.17 -3.36 -7.71
CA SER A 439 21.55 -4.64 -7.32
C SER A 439 22.34 -5.90 -7.69
N ASP A 440 23.23 -5.85 -8.69
CA ASP A 440 24.09 -6.98 -9.07
C ASP A 440 25.51 -6.51 -9.43
N SER A 441 26.40 -6.67 -8.46
CA SER A 441 27.84 -6.33 -8.55
C SER A 441 28.57 -7.04 -9.69
N ARG A 442 28.07 -8.19 -10.20
CA ARG A 442 28.66 -8.86 -11.39
C ARG A 442 28.41 -8.07 -12.68
N THR A 443 27.38 -7.22 -12.70
CA THR A 443 27.00 -6.40 -13.86
C THR A 443 27.43 -4.94 -13.75
N SER A 444 27.84 -4.48 -12.55
CA SER A 444 28.26 -3.10 -12.26
C SER A 444 29.30 -2.59 -13.26
N ALA A 445 30.36 -3.36 -13.54
CA ALA A 445 31.42 -3.00 -14.48
C ALA A 445 30.96 -2.94 -15.95
N ARG A 446 29.82 -3.55 -16.33
CA ARG A 446 29.16 -3.30 -17.62
C ARG A 446 28.39 -1.98 -17.56
N CYS A 447 27.55 -1.79 -16.54
CA CYS A 447 26.71 -0.62 -16.38
C CYS A 447 27.52 0.68 -16.26
N LEU A 448 28.62 0.69 -15.48
CA LEU A 448 29.57 1.79 -15.36
C LEU A 448 30.13 2.20 -16.74
N ARG A 449 30.48 1.23 -17.59
CA ARG A 449 30.94 1.48 -18.97
C ARG A 449 29.85 1.99 -19.91
N LEU A 450 28.56 1.85 -19.56
CA LEU A 450 27.45 2.49 -20.29
C LEU A 450 27.26 3.93 -19.81
N LEU A 451 27.17 4.14 -18.49
CA LEU A 451 27.01 5.45 -17.87
C LEU A 451 28.16 6.41 -18.25
N LEU A 452 29.40 5.91 -18.28
CA LEU A 452 30.58 6.68 -18.72
C LEU A 452 30.55 7.12 -20.20
N LYS A 453 29.67 6.57 -21.05
CA LYS A 453 29.41 7.09 -22.41
C LYS A 453 28.49 8.31 -22.40
N GLN A 454 27.59 8.39 -21.41
CA GLN A 454 26.55 9.42 -21.34
C GLN A 454 27.03 10.74 -20.70
N ILE A 455 28.20 10.73 -20.03
CA ILE A 455 28.81 11.95 -19.44
C ILE A 455 29.17 12.99 -20.51
N THR A 456 29.51 12.57 -21.73
CA THR A 456 29.81 13.47 -22.85
C THR A 456 28.57 13.85 -23.67
N SER A 457 27.37 13.69 -23.10
CA SER A 457 26.11 14.14 -23.72
C SER A 457 25.88 15.65 -23.48
N LEU A 458 25.08 16.27 -24.35
CA LEU A 458 24.77 17.70 -24.29
C LEU A 458 23.71 18.06 -23.22
N ASP A 459 23.02 17.08 -22.63
CA ASP A 459 22.04 17.33 -21.57
C ASP A 459 22.70 17.24 -20.19
N GLY A 460 23.04 18.40 -19.62
CA GLY A 460 23.62 18.49 -18.28
C GLY A 460 22.76 17.88 -17.17
N ASN A 461 21.45 17.69 -17.36
CA ASN A 461 20.62 16.95 -16.40
C ASN A 461 20.85 15.44 -16.49
N LEU A 462 20.96 14.89 -17.71
CA LEU A 462 21.31 13.48 -17.90
C LEU A 462 22.72 13.16 -17.34
N VAL A 463 23.66 14.09 -17.49
CA VAL A 463 25.00 13.98 -16.89
C VAL A 463 24.93 14.00 -15.35
N ALA A 464 24.11 14.86 -14.75
CA ALA A 464 23.93 14.89 -13.29
C ALA A 464 23.33 13.57 -12.74
N GLU A 465 22.30 13.02 -13.39
CA GLU A 465 21.68 11.73 -13.03
C GLU A 465 22.62 10.54 -13.28
N SER A 466 23.46 10.61 -14.32
CA SER A 466 24.53 9.62 -14.53
C SER A 466 25.56 9.66 -13.40
N LEU A 467 25.88 10.85 -12.90
CA LEU A 467 26.91 11.06 -11.87
C LEU A 467 26.45 10.67 -10.46
N THR A 468 25.17 10.82 -10.10
CA THR A 468 24.65 10.30 -8.82
C THR A 468 24.74 8.77 -8.75
N VAL A 469 24.39 8.09 -9.85
CA VAL A 469 24.55 6.64 -10.00
C VAL A 469 26.03 6.22 -9.98
N ILE A 470 26.89 6.88 -10.76
CA ILE A 470 28.33 6.57 -10.78
C ILE A 470 28.95 6.79 -9.39
N ARG A 471 28.55 7.83 -8.68
CA ARG A 471 28.96 8.09 -7.29
C ARG A 471 28.61 6.92 -6.36
N HIS A 472 27.41 6.36 -6.46
CA HIS A 472 27.03 5.17 -5.68
C HIS A 472 28.01 4.01 -5.93
N LEU A 473 28.26 3.68 -7.21
CA LEU A 473 29.16 2.57 -7.58
C LEU A 473 30.60 2.80 -7.10
N ILE A 474 31.09 4.04 -7.19
CA ILE A 474 32.42 4.42 -6.70
C ILE A 474 32.50 4.39 -5.16
N GLN A 475 31.39 4.61 -4.44
CA GLN A 475 31.34 4.45 -2.97
C GLN A 475 31.26 2.97 -2.53
N GLN A 476 30.83 2.03 -3.39
CA GLN A 476 30.85 0.59 -3.08
C GLN A 476 32.26 -0.02 -3.21
N ASP A 477 33.02 0.35 -4.25
CA ASP A 477 34.42 -0.04 -4.44
C ASP A 477 35.25 1.17 -4.87
N PRO A 478 35.84 1.91 -3.92
CA PRO A 478 36.70 3.04 -4.24
C PRO A 478 38.00 2.61 -4.93
N ALA A 479 38.57 1.47 -4.52
CA ALA A 479 39.93 1.07 -4.89
C ALA A 479 40.05 0.73 -6.38
N SER A 480 39.07 0.00 -6.96
CA SER A 480 39.12 -0.34 -8.38
C SER A 480 38.69 0.80 -9.32
N HIS A 481 38.25 1.95 -8.78
CA HIS A 481 37.62 3.02 -9.54
C HIS A 481 38.41 4.34 -9.59
N THR A 482 39.65 4.39 -9.09
CA THR A 482 40.57 5.55 -9.17
C THR A 482 40.64 6.15 -10.58
N HIS A 483 40.98 5.36 -11.60
CA HIS A 483 41.07 5.81 -13.01
C HIS A 483 39.74 6.37 -13.55
N THR A 484 38.60 5.93 -13.02
CA THR A 484 37.29 6.50 -13.35
C THR A 484 37.20 7.94 -12.85
N VAL A 485 37.60 8.21 -11.60
CA VAL A 485 37.64 9.57 -11.03
C VAL A 485 38.61 10.48 -11.80
N ILE A 486 39.78 9.98 -12.24
CA ILE A 486 40.69 10.72 -13.12
C ILE A 486 39.98 11.17 -14.41
N ARG A 487 39.17 10.30 -15.01
CA ARG A 487 38.39 10.62 -16.22
C ARG A 487 37.25 11.61 -15.94
N LEU A 488 36.61 11.54 -14.78
CA LEU A 488 35.59 12.52 -14.36
C LEU A 488 36.21 13.92 -14.16
N ALA A 489 37.35 14.00 -13.48
CA ALA A 489 38.08 15.25 -13.25
C ALA A 489 38.48 15.94 -14.57
N LYS A 490 38.95 15.17 -15.56
CA LYS A 490 39.27 15.70 -16.91
C LYS A 490 38.06 16.22 -17.69
N ASN A 491 36.85 15.79 -17.36
CA ASN A 491 35.61 16.25 -17.98
C ASN A 491 34.93 17.40 -17.19
N LEU A 492 35.50 17.85 -16.07
CA LEU A 492 34.90 18.86 -15.19
C LEU A 492 34.62 20.18 -15.92
N ASP A 493 35.50 20.59 -16.84
CA ASP A 493 35.32 21.83 -17.63
C ASP A 493 34.12 21.75 -18.59
N THR A 494 33.70 20.54 -19.00
CA THR A 494 32.51 20.35 -19.85
C THR A 494 31.19 20.26 -19.07
N ALA A 495 31.24 20.09 -17.74
CA ALA A 495 30.06 19.91 -16.91
C ALA A 495 29.38 21.25 -16.60
N THR A 496 28.34 21.61 -17.34
CA THR A 496 27.59 22.87 -17.15
C THR A 496 26.60 22.86 -15.98
N ASN A 497 26.08 21.70 -15.59
CA ASN A 497 25.07 21.60 -14.53
C ASN A 497 25.70 21.69 -13.12
N PRO A 498 25.27 22.63 -12.25
CA PRO A 498 25.75 22.75 -10.88
C PRO A 498 25.76 21.44 -10.05
N ARG A 499 24.73 20.59 -10.20
CA ARG A 499 24.65 19.29 -9.50
C ARG A 499 25.69 18.29 -10.01
N ALA A 500 25.98 18.31 -11.32
CA ALA A 500 27.03 17.51 -11.92
C ALA A 500 28.42 17.96 -11.43
N ARG A 501 28.69 19.28 -11.49
CA ARG A 501 29.94 19.88 -10.98
C ARG A 501 30.19 19.51 -9.52
N ALA A 502 29.22 19.79 -8.64
CA ALA A 502 29.29 19.46 -7.23
C ALA A 502 29.59 17.96 -6.97
N THR A 503 28.99 17.06 -7.76
CA THR A 503 29.19 15.60 -7.61
C THR A 503 30.60 15.17 -8.03
N ILE A 504 31.16 15.72 -9.11
CA ILE A 504 32.54 15.45 -9.53
C ILE A 504 33.53 16.01 -8.50
N ILE A 505 33.32 17.24 -8.03
CA ILE A 505 34.19 17.89 -7.04
C ILE A 505 34.20 17.11 -5.72
N TRP A 506 33.03 16.62 -5.28
CA TRP A 506 32.93 15.76 -4.11
C TRP A 506 33.69 14.43 -4.30
N LEU A 507 33.55 13.76 -5.45
CA LEU A 507 34.27 12.52 -5.75
C LEU A 507 35.79 12.70 -5.73
N VAL A 508 36.31 13.78 -6.32
CA VAL A 508 37.74 14.12 -6.25
C VAL A 508 38.19 14.37 -4.81
N GLY A 509 37.31 14.93 -3.97
CA GLY A 509 37.57 15.13 -2.54
C GLY A 509 37.59 13.85 -1.72
N GLU A 510 36.81 12.83 -2.06
CA GLU A 510 36.86 11.52 -1.39
C GLU A 510 38.17 10.78 -1.74
N PHE A 511 38.64 10.92 -2.98
CA PHE A 511 39.86 10.25 -3.48
C PHE A 511 41.17 10.96 -3.09
N ALA A 512 41.09 12.15 -2.46
CA ALA A 512 42.26 12.92 -2.03
C ALA A 512 43.15 12.22 -0.98
N GLY A 513 42.71 11.10 -0.41
CA GLY A 513 43.51 10.30 0.52
C GLY A 513 44.33 9.16 -0.11
N ILE A 514 43.97 8.68 -1.32
CA ILE A 514 44.32 7.32 -1.77
C ILE A 514 45.70 7.24 -2.44
N ASP A 515 46.05 8.18 -3.34
CA ASP A 515 47.23 8.06 -4.22
C ASP A 515 48.49 8.78 -3.70
N GLY A 516 48.54 9.07 -2.39
CA GLY A 516 49.73 9.61 -1.73
C GLY A 516 50.17 10.97 -2.29
N GLU A 517 51.36 11.04 -2.88
CA GLU A 517 51.90 12.27 -3.49
C GLU A 517 51.34 12.53 -4.90
N ASN A 518 50.92 11.49 -5.64
CA ASN A 518 50.39 11.61 -7.00
C ASN A 518 48.90 12.03 -7.04
N ASN A 519 48.46 12.73 -6.01
CA ASN A 519 47.09 13.18 -5.83
C ASN A 519 46.71 14.24 -6.87
N ILE A 520 45.63 14.01 -7.61
CA ILE A 520 45.06 14.96 -8.60
C ILE A 520 44.22 16.07 -7.92
N ALA A 521 43.80 15.87 -6.67
CA ALA A 521 42.93 16.79 -5.94
C ALA A 521 43.47 18.24 -5.80
N PRO A 522 44.76 18.50 -5.48
CA PRO A 522 45.31 19.85 -5.43
C PRO A 522 45.29 20.56 -6.79
N ASP A 523 45.47 19.83 -7.89
CA ASP A 523 45.47 20.40 -9.25
C ASP A 523 44.05 20.76 -9.71
N VAL A 524 43.08 19.90 -9.42
CA VAL A 524 41.65 20.21 -9.64
C VAL A 524 41.22 21.41 -8.79
N LEU A 525 41.66 21.47 -7.53
CA LEU A 525 41.43 22.61 -6.65
C LEU A 525 42.03 23.92 -7.21
N ARG A 526 43.25 23.87 -7.74
CA ARG A 526 43.95 25.00 -8.39
C ARG A 526 43.25 25.49 -9.67
N ILE A 527 42.53 24.62 -10.38
CA ILE A 527 41.68 25.01 -11.52
C ILE A 527 40.41 25.70 -11.01
N LEU A 528 39.69 25.05 -10.08
CA LEU A 528 38.44 25.55 -9.52
C LEU A 528 38.59 26.89 -8.78
N ALA A 529 39.71 27.11 -8.10
CA ALA A 529 40.02 28.38 -7.43
C ALA A 529 40.03 29.59 -8.39
N LYS A 530 40.28 29.40 -9.69
CA LYS A 530 40.25 30.47 -10.69
C LYS A 530 38.82 30.86 -11.09
N GLY A 531 37.93 29.88 -11.21
CA GLY A 531 36.52 30.07 -11.60
C GLY A 531 35.57 30.29 -10.42
N PHE A 532 36.09 30.32 -9.18
CA PHE A 532 35.28 30.26 -7.96
C PHE A 532 34.16 31.30 -7.89
N ALA A 533 34.36 32.52 -8.41
CA ALA A 533 33.33 33.56 -8.40
C ALA A 533 32.09 33.18 -9.22
N ASP A 534 32.30 32.61 -10.41
CA ASP A 534 31.27 32.27 -11.41
C ASP A 534 30.55 30.94 -11.09
N GLU A 535 31.06 30.16 -10.14
CA GLU A 535 30.48 28.89 -9.72
C GLU A 535 29.14 29.06 -8.98
N ALA A 536 28.24 28.12 -9.19
CA ALA A 536 26.99 28.05 -8.43
C ALA A 536 27.23 27.59 -6.98
N GLU A 537 26.40 28.04 -6.04
CA GLU A 537 26.47 27.72 -4.61
C GLU A 537 26.71 26.23 -4.28
N PRO A 538 25.98 25.24 -4.83
CA PRO A 538 26.25 23.83 -4.53
C PRO A 538 27.63 23.34 -5.01
N ALA A 539 28.22 23.97 -6.03
CA ALA A 539 29.60 23.69 -6.43
C ALA A 539 30.60 24.38 -5.48
N LYS A 540 30.40 25.67 -5.16
CA LYS A 540 31.20 26.43 -4.17
C LYS A 540 31.33 25.70 -2.83
N LEU A 541 30.23 25.18 -2.32
CA LEU A 541 30.18 24.39 -1.07
C LEU A 541 31.06 23.12 -1.14
N GLN A 542 31.15 22.46 -2.29
CA GLN A 542 32.05 21.31 -2.48
C GLN A 542 33.50 21.72 -2.75
N ILE A 543 33.76 22.88 -3.36
CA ILE A 543 35.13 23.41 -3.54
C ILE A 543 35.76 23.72 -2.17
N VAL A 544 35.01 24.34 -1.26
CA VAL A 544 35.48 24.61 0.11
C VAL A 544 35.71 23.31 0.88
N LEU A 545 34.83 22.30 0.73
CA LEU A 545 35.04 20.97 1.34
C LEU A 545 36.27 20.26 0.77
N LEU A 546 36.48 20.32 -0.55
CA LEU A 546 37.69 19.78 -1.21
C LEU A 546 38.95 20.46 -0.67
N ALA A 547 38.94 21.79 -0.54
CA ALA A 547 40.05 22.55 0.04
C ALA A 547 40.37 22.10 1.48
N ALA A 548 39.33 21.98 2.32
CA ALA A 548 39.46 21.53 3.70
C ALA A 548 40.04 20.10 3.80
N LYS A 549 39.57 19.17 2.95
CA LYS A 549 40.11 17.79 2.88
C LYS A 549 41.57 17.74 2.42
N VAL A 550 41.92 18.49 1.37
CA VAL A 550 43.30 18.49 0.83
C VAL A 550 44.27 19.12 1.84
N TYR A 551 43.85 20.18 2.56
CA TYR A 551 44.63 20.77 3.65
C TYR A 551 44.77 19.81 4.84
N LEU A 552 43.70 19.11 5.24
CA LEU A 552 43.74 18.08 6.28
C LEU A 552 44.70 16.92 5.92
N HIS A 553 44.67 16.42 4.68
CA HIS A 553 45.61 15.38 4.24
C HIS A 553 47.07 15.87 4.19
N HIS A 554 47.30 17.19 4.06
CA HIS A 554 48.63 17.78 4.20
C HIS A 554 49.04 17.86 5.68
N LEU A 555 48.16 18.34 6.57
CA LEU A 555 48.40 18.35 8.02
C LEU A 555 48.67 16.96 8.59
N ASN A 556 47.90 15.94 8.19
CA ASN A 556 48.08 14.56 8.63
C ASN A 556 49.39 13.91 8.12
N ARG A 557 50.14 14.58 7.21
CA ARG A 557 51.47 14.17 6.75
C ARG A 557 52.61 15.01 7.33
N THR A 558 52.32 16.22 7.82
CA THR A 558 53.30 17.12 8.46
C THR A 558 53.24 17.10 9.98
N ALA A 559 52.19 16.51 10.58
CA ALA A 559 52.11 16.23 11.99
C ALA A 559 53.19 15.19 12.39
N PRO A 560 54.08 15.48 13.35
CA PRO A 560 55.00 14.48 13.89
C PRO A 560 54.24 13.42 14.67
N GLU A 561 54.79 12.20 14.73
CA GLU A 561 54.26 11.15 15.60
C GLU A 561 54.29 11.61 17.07
N PRO A 562 53.22 11.41 17.85
CA PRO A 562 53.23 11.73 19.28
C PRO A 562 54.16 10.76 20.00
N GLU A 563 55.22 11.27 20.63
CA GLU A 563 56.15 10.43 21.41
C GLU A 563 55.39 9.60 22.45
N PRO A 564 55.69 8.30 22.60
CA PRO A 564 55.00 7.44 23.55
C PRO A 564 55.29 7.90 24.98
N ILE A 565 54.24 8.33 25.68
CA ILE A 565 54.29 8.84 27.06
C ILE A 565 54.90 7.76 27.97
N LYS A 566 56.14 7.98 28.40
CA LYS A 566 56.80 7.11 29.39
C LYS A 566 56.11 7.31 30.75
N PRO A 567 55.64 6.24 31.42
CA PRO A 567 55.00 6.37 32.71
C PRO A 567 55.99 6.86 33.77
N SER A 568 55.63 7.90 34.50
CA SER A 568 56.43 8.46 35.59
C SER A 568 56.36 7.57 36.83
N SER A 569 57.51 7.33 37.45
CA SER A 569 57.62 6.61 38.73
C SER A 569 57.27 7.52 39.92
N PRO A 570 56.76 6.97 41.04
CA PRO A 570 56.21 7.77 42.13
C PRO A 570 57.26 8.34 43.10
N SER A 571 57.17 9.66 43.30
CA SER A 571 57.38 10.44 44.54
C SER A 571 58.34 9.96 45.65
N GLN A 572 59.28 10.84 46.03
CA GLN A 572 59.64 11.10 47.45
C GLN A 572 59.80 12.62 47.72
N PRO A 573 59.72 13.11 48.97
CA PRO A 573 59.37 14.51 49.29
C PRO A 573 60.45 15.31 50.08
N SER A 574 60.06 16.50 50.59
CA SER A 574 60.79 17.45 51.48
C SER A 574 61.77 18.42 50.77
N GLN A 575 61.95 19.70 51.18
CA GLN A 575 61.23 20.57 52.15
C GLN A 575 61.45 22.08 51.75
N PRO A 576 60.81 23.10 52.39
CA PRO A 576 60.68 24.46 51.86
C PRO A 576 61.71 25.50 52.39
N SER A 577 61.67 26.70 51.80
CA SER A 577 62.20 27.95 52.40
C SER A 577 61.30 29.17 52.08
N HIS A 578 61.22 30.11 53.03
CA HIS A 578 60.53 31.41 52.94
C HIS A 578 61.26 32.39 51.97
N ASP A 579 60.69 33.50 51.48
CA ASP A 579 60.16 34.67 52.22
C ASP A 579 59.20 35.57 51.38
N TYR A 580 58.60 36.58 52.03
CA TYR A 580 57.73 37.59 51.40
C TYR A 580 57.81 38.96 52.12
N ALA A 581 57.28 40.01 51.47
CA ALA A 581 57.31 41.43 51.82
C ALA A 581 58.68 42.13 51.64
N GLY A 582 58.73 43.36 51.14
CA GLY A 582 57.68 44.25 50.61
C GLY A 582 58.23 45.67 50.38
N ILE A 583 57.43 46.60 49.84
CA ILE A 583 57.45 48.09 50.05
C ILE A 583 56.60 48.83 49.00
N GLU A 584 55.83 49.80 49.50
CA GLU A 584 54.96 50.81 48.84
C GLU A 584 55.81 52.02 48.32
N GLU A 585 55.35 53.13 47.71
CA GLU A 585 54.18 53.56 46.93
C GLU A 585 54.58 54.88 46.20
N GLY A 586 53.89 55.26 45.12
CA GLY A 586 53.87 56.63 44.57
C GLY A 586 55.14 57.12 43.84
N ASN A 587 55.13 58.30 43.19
CA ASN A 587 54.03 59.22 42.88
C ASN A 587 54.39 60.15 41.67
N GLU A 588 53.38 60.85 41.13
CA GLU A 588 53.44 62.02 40.22
C GLU A 588 53.93 61.85 38.76
N GLY A 589 53.35 62.61 37.81
CA GLY A 589 53.76 62.58 36.39
C GLY A 589 52.76 63.09 35.33
N PHE A 590 52.05 64.20 35.56
CA PHE A 590 51.06 64.73 34.60
C PHE A 590 51.70 65.52 33.43
N ALA A 591 51.51 65.08 32.18
CA ALA A 591 51.40 65.93 30.98
C ALA A 591 51.12 65.10 29.70
N SER A 592 50.31 65.65 28.78
CA SER A 592 50.08 65.10 27.44
C SER A 592 50.25 66.19 26.37
N LEU A 593 51.13 66.00 25.38
CA LEU A 593 51.11 66.74 24.10
C LEU A 593 52.09 66.15 23.06
N ASP A 594 51.64 66.11 21.80
CA ASP A 594 52.42 65.92 20.57
C ASP A 594 53.45 67.07 20.37
N SER A 595 54.54 66.98 19.57
CA SER A 595 54.97 66.00 18.54
C SER A 595 56.54 66.08 18.36
N PRO A 596 57.21 65.38 17.40
CA PRO A 596 58.61 64.92 17.53
C PRO A 596 59.72 65.86 16.96
N PRO A 597 61.02 65.51 17.14
CA PRO A 597 61.75 64.83 16.04
C PRO A 597 62.82 63.78 16.41
N GLN A 598 62.98 62.80 15.52
CA GLN A 598 64.21 62.05 15.11
C GLN A 598 65.35 61.73 16.12
N THR A 599 65.71 60.44 16.28
CA THR A 599 66.89 59.82 15.60
C THR A 599 67.05 58.30 15.85
N SER A 600 67.52 57.60 14.81
CA SER A 600 68.21 56.28 14.76
C SER A 600 67.98 55.20 15.84
N PHE A 601 67.51 54.02 15.42
CA PHE A 601 68.41 52.85 15.18
C PHE A 601 67.76 51.85 14.20
N SER A 602 68.55 50.93 13.63
CA SER A 602 68.15 50.09 12.49
C SER A 602 67.20 48.93 12.83
N PRO A 603 66.33 48.50 11.90
CA PRO A 603 65.66 47.20 11.98
C PRO A 603 66.67 46.05 11.92
N LEU A 604 66.41 44.98 12.66
CA LEU A 604 67.01 43.66 12.43
C LEU A 604 66.29 42.96 11.25
N PRO A 605 66.91 41.96 10.59
CA PRO A 605 66.32 41.30 9.43
C PRO A 605 65.02 40.57 9.79
N GLU A 606 64.06 40.59 8.87
CA GLU A 606 62.93 39.67 8.88
C GLU A 606 63.45 38.23 8.71
N PRO A 607 62.89 37.22 9.42
CA PRO A 607 63.20 35.83 9.11
C PRO A 607 62.64 35.51 7.71
N GLU A 608 63.51 35.10 6.79
CA GLU A 608 63.10 34.66 5.45
C GLU A 608 62.16 33.46 5.60
N SER A 609 60.86 33.69 5.39
CA SER A 609 59.85 32.62 5.44
C SER A 609 60.12 31.62 4.34
N GLU A 610 60.28 30.34 4.69
CA GLU A 610 60.25 29.25 3.72
C GLU A 610 58.99 29.39 2.85
N PRO A 611 59.07 29.11 1.54
CA PRO A 611 57.94 29.33 0.65
C PRO A 611 56.77 28.41 1.05
N ASP A 612 55.73 29.01 1.64
CA ASP A 612 54.49 28.34 2.08
C ASP A 612 54.09 27.24 1.08
N HIS A 613 54.07 25.99 1.56
CA HIS A 613 53.81 24.83 0.70
C HIS A 613 52.51 25.07 -0.10
N PRO A 614 52.46 24.85 -1.43
CA PRO A 614 51.42 25.43 -2.29
C PRO A 614 49.98 25.05 -1.93
N ILE A 615 49.76 23.96 -1.20
CA ILE A 615 48.47 23.60 -0.61
C ILE A 615 48.00 24.61 0.44
N ILE A 616 48.90 25.13 1.28
CA ILE A 616 48.64 26.14 2.31
C ILE A 616 48.23 27.46 1.64
N VAL A 617 48.94 27.86 0.58
CA VAL A 617 48.61 29.07 -0.21
C VAL A 617 47.25 28.93 -0.88
N LEU A 618 46.94 27.78 -1.49
CA LEU A 618 45.63 27.51 -2.10
C LEU A 618 44.49 27.52 -1.06
N TRP A 619 44.71 26.94 0.13
CA TRP A 619 43.75 26.97 1.23
C TRP A 619 43.47 28.40 1.69
N ASN A 620 44.52 29.18 1.98
CA ASN A 620 44.40 30.59 2.40
C ASN A 620 43.71 31.46 1.32
N TYR A 621 43.97 31.21 0.04
CA TYR A 621 43.30 31.90 -1.06
C TYR A 621 41.80 31.57 -1.13
N ILE A 622 41.41 30.31 -0.98
CA ILE A 622 39.98 29.90 -0.98
C ILE A 622 39.25 30.43 0.26
N LEU A 623 39.89 30.43 1.44
CA LEU A 623 39.36 31.09 2.64
C LEU A 623 39.10 32.59 2.41
N LEU A 624 39.97 33.27 1.66
CA LEU A 624 39.81 34.69 1.33
C LEU A 624 38.66 34.92 0.34
N LEU A 625 38.54 34.10 -0.70
CA LEU A 625 37.44 34.16 -1.67
C LEU A 625 36.09 33.93 -1.00
N ALA A 626 35.95 32.83 -0.25
CA ALA A 626 34.70 32.46 0.41
C ALA A 626 34.29 33.44 1.52
N ARG A 627 35.21 34.22 2.11
CA ARG A 627 34.90 35.29 3.08
C ARG A 627 34.00 36.39 2.49
N TYR A 628 34.12 36.67 1.19
CA TYR A 628 33.42 37.75 0.50
C TYR A 628 32.29 37.27 -0.43
N ASP A 629 31.96 35.96 -0.41
CA ASP A 629 30.82 35.44 -1.15
C ASP A 629 29.47 35.89 -0.54
N THR A 630 28.41 35.91 -1.34
CA THR A 630 27.09 36.35 -0.92
C THR A 630 26.37 35.32 -0.04
N SER A 631 26.63 34.02 -0.22
CA SER A 631 26.01 32.97 0.61
C SER A 631 26.44 33.06 2.07
N TYR A 632 25.47 33.00 2.99
CA TYR A 632 25.74 32.92 4.43
C TYR A 632 26.23 31.53 4.84
N ASP A 633 25.55 30.48 4.36
CA ASP A 633 25.89 29.07 4.62
C ASP A 633 27.33 28.73 4.17
N LEU A 634 27.75 29.23 2.99
CA LEU A 634 29.13 29.08 2.53
C LEU A 634 30.13 29.77 3.46
N ARG A 635 29.84 31.01 3.90
CA ARG A 635 30.71 31.76 4.82
C ARG A 635 30.83 31.09 6.18
N ASP A 636 29.73 30.58 6.73
CA ASP A 636 29.72 29.94 8.06
C ASP A 636 30.34 28.54 8.05
N ARG A 637 30.14 27.74 6.99
CA ARG A 637 30.91 26.50 6.80
C ARG A 637 32.40 26.77 6.61
N THR A 638 32.77 27.83 5.89
CA THR A 638 34.17 28.25 5.73
C THR A 638 34.80 28.64 7.07
N ARG A 639 34.06 29.39 7.92
CA ARG A 639 34.48 29.72 9.29
C ARG A 639 34.68 28.46 10.14
N LEU A 640 33.72 27.51 10.09
CA LEU A 640 33.76 26.24 10.81
C LEU A 640 34.97 25.38 10.39
N TYR A 641 35.21 25.18 9.10
CA TYR A 641 36.38 24.43 8.65
C TYR A 641 37.69 25.15 9.01
N LYS A 642 37.73 26.48 8.97
CA LYS A 642 38.91 27.24 9.42
C LYS A 642 39.19 27.02 10.91
N SER A 643 38.19 27.08 11.79
CA SER A 643 38.42 26.83 13.23
C SER A 643 38.78 25.38 13.52
N LEU A 644 38.14 24.42 12.85
CA LEU A 644 38.38 22.98 12.97
C LEU A 644 39.80 22.55 12.54
N LEU A 645 40.41 23.27 11.59
CA LEU A 645 41.73 22.98 11.01
C LEU A 645 42.84 23.90 11.53
N ALA A 646 42.53 24.88 12.38
CA ALA A 646 43.52 25.80 12.95
C ALA A 646 44.18 25.29 14.25
N ILE A 647 43.64 24.25 14.89
CA ILE A 647 44.13 23.71 16.15
C ILE A 647 44.76 22.33 15.90
N PRO A 648 46.06 22.12 16.19
CA PRO A 648 46.73 20.85 15.90
C PRO A 648 46.09 19.63 16.58
N SER A 649 45.54 19.79 17.79
CA SER A 649 44.87 18.71 18.53
C SER A 649 43.48 18.35 18.00
N SER A 650 42.81 19.22 17.22
CA SER A 650 41.53 18.88 16.58
C SER A 650 41.68 18.16 15.24
N THR A 651 42.90 17.88 14.77
CA THR A 651 43.16 17.11 13.53
C THR A 651 42.49 15.73 13.54
N GLN A 652 42.46 15.04 14.68
CA GLN A 652 41.75 13.75 14.84
C GLN A 652 40.23 13.90 14.67
N LEU A 653 39.63 14.92 15.31
CA LEU A 653 38.21 15.25 15.17
C LEU A 653 37.87 15.71 13.73
N ALA A 654 38.76 16.49 13.10
CA ALA A 654 38.63 16.93 11.72
C ALA A 654 38.70 15.74 10.74
N SER A 655 39.56 14.76 11.00
CA SER A 655 39.60 13.48 10.29
C SER A 655 38.27 12.74 10.40
N LEU A 656 37.73 12.59 11.61
CA LEU A 656 36.44 11.95 11.85
C LEU A 656 35.28 12.71 11.15
N MET A 657 35.24 14.05 11.20
CA MET A 657 34.16 14.82 10.57
C MET A 657 34.26 14.94 9.04
N LEU A 658 35.47 15.00 8.47
CA LEU A 658 35.67 15.29 7.04
C LEU A 658 35.95 14.03 6.20
N LEU A 659 36.60 13.01 6.80
CA LEU A 659 37.03 11.79 6.11
C LEU A 659 36.22 10.54 6.49
N ALA A 660 35.25 10.62 7.41
CA ALA A 660 34.36 9.49 7.68
C ALA A 660 33.58 9.08 6.41
N PRO A 661 33.42 7.76 6.17
CA PRO A 661 32.70 7.24 5.01
C PRO A 661 31.25 7.69 5.06
N LYS A 662 30.81 8.40 4.01
CA LYS A 662 29.44 8.93 3.94
C LYS A 662 28.48 7.83 3.50
N PRO A 663 27.22 7.81 4.00
CA PRO A 663 26.23 6.82 3.60
C PRO A 663 26.08 6.79 2.07
N ILE A 664 25.95 5.58 1.52
CA ILE A 664 25.87 5.37 0.08
C ILE A 664 24.51 5.90 -0.41
N PRO A 665 24.45 6.75 -1.44
CA PRO A 665 23.18 7.32 -1.91
C PRO A 665 22.36 6.27 -2.67
N HIS A 666 21.55 5.51 -1.96
CA HIS A 666 20.56 4.61 -2.57
C HIS A 666 19.54 5.41 -3.37
N THR A 667 19.20 4.91 -4.56
CA THR A 667 18.09 5.44 -5.37
C THR A 667 16.92 4.46 -5.25
N PRO A 668 15.99 4.66 -4.28
CA PRO A 668 14.87 3.74 -4.07
C PRO A 668 13.97 3.64 -5.30
N SER A 669 13.09 2.65 -5.28
CA SER A 669 12.04 2.51 -6.30
C SER A 669 10.98 3.62 -6.11
N PRO A 670 10.54 4.36 -7.16
CA PRO A 670 9.52 5.40 -7.01
C PRO A 670 8.21 4.95 -6.36
N SER A 671 7.89 3.65 -6.40
CA SER A 671 6.71 3.05 -5.78
C SER A 671 6.96 2.45 -4.39
N GLU A 672 8.15 2.61 -3.80
CA GLU A 672 8.49 2.10 -2.47
C GLU A 672 7.67 2.80 -1.37
N SER A 673 7.46 4.12 -1.47
CA SER A 673 6.58 4.88 -0.57
C SER A 673 5.11 4.46 -0.69
N ARG A 674 4.72 3.86 -1.82
CA ARG A 674 3.36 3.37 -2.09
C ARG A 674 3.08 1.99 -1.46
N THR A 675 4.05 1.34 -0.82
CA THR A 675 3.90 0.00 -0.20
C THR A 675 2.87 -0.07 0.93
N SER A 676 2.53 1.05 1.55
CA SER A 676 1.47 1.19 2.55
C SER A 676 0.05 1.08 1.97
N PHE A 677 -0.13 1.29 0.66
CA PHE A 677 -1.43 1.32 0.02
C PHE A 677 -1.90 -0.06 -0.41
N THR A 678 -3.20 -0.31 -0.21
CA THR A 678 -3.83 -1.59 -0.56
C THR A 678 -4.01 -1.73 -2.07
N LEU A 679 -3.75 -2.94 -2.59
CA LEU A 679 -3.97 -3.30 -3.99
C LEU A 679 -5.40 -2.97 -4.43
N GLY A 680 -5.53 -2.37 -5.61
CA GLY A 680 -6.80 -1.92 -6.18
C GLY A 680 -7.38 -0.64 -5.59
N SER A 681 -6.71 0.03 -4.63
CA SER A 681 -7.13 1.34 -4.14
C SER A 681 -6.75 2.47 -5.11
N ALA A 682 -7.50 3.58 -5.08
CA ALA A 682 -7.14 4.79 -5.82
C ALA A 682 -5.88 5.45 -5.25
N SER A 683 -5.66 5.36 -3.94
CA SER A 683 -4.45 5.87 -3.26
C SER A 683 -3.17 5.20 -3.76
N LEU A 684 -3.20 3.92 -4.16
CA LEU A 684 -2.04 3.25 -4.78
C LEU A 684 -1.62 3.89 -6.11
N VAL A 685 -2.58 4.44 -6.87
CA VAL A 685 -2.33 5.05 -8.20
C VAL A 685 -1.91 6.52 -8.08
N VAL A 686 -2.53 7.29 -7.18
CA VAL A 686 -2.18 8.70 -6.93
C VAL A 686 -0.92 8.82 -6.06
N GLY A 687 -0.73 7.91 -5.11
CA GLY A 687 0.37 7.96 -4.14
C GLY A 687 0.33 9.22 -3.27
N GLU A 688 1.53 9.72 -2.96
CA GLU A 688 1.76 10.83 -2.03
C GLU A 688 1.27 12.20 -2.56
N GLU A 689 0.95 12.32 -3.86
CA GLU A 689 0.27 13.52 -4.41
C GLU A 689 -1.13 13.73 -3.81
N GLY A 690 -1.74 12.67 -3.25
CA GLY A 690 -2.99 12.75 -2.48
C GLY A 690 -2.80 13.19 -1.02
N GLY A 691 -1.56 13.29 -0.55
CA GLY A 691 -1.19 13.51 0.86
C GLY A 691 -0.52 12.28 1.50
N MET A 692 0.08 12.48 2.69
CA MET A 692 0.86 11.46 3.42
C MET A 692 0.08 10.17 3.78
N HIS A 693 -1.26 10.25 3.85
CA HIS A 693 -2.14 9.09 4.10
C HIS A 693 -2.90 8.65 2.84
N GLY A 694 -2.52 9.13 1.66
CA GLY A 694 -3.26 8.98 0.42
C GLY A 694 -4.51 9.85 0.38
N LEU A 695 -5.44 9.50 -0.52
CA LEU A 695 -6.66 10.29 -0.77
C LEU A 695 -7.58 10.35 0.47
N LYS A 696 -8.26 11.50 0.67
CA LYS A 696 -9.24 11.68 1.74
C LYS A 696 -10.33 10.60 1.69
N GLY A 697 -10.50 9.86 2.78
CA GLY A 697 -11.39 8.71 2.87
C GLY A 697 -10.73 7.36 2.53
N TYR A 698 -9.40 7.31 2.42
CA TYR A 698 -8.67 6.05 2.37
C TYR A 698 -8.58 5.39 3.75
N GLU A 699 -9.19 4.21 3.88
CA GLU A 699 -9.04 3.34 5.04
C GLU A 699 -8.05 2.21 4.70
N ALA A 700 -7.05 2.02 5.55
CA ALA A 700 -6.13 0.89 5.44
C ALA A 700 -6.83 -0.42 5.84
N LEU A 701 -6.32 -1.57 5.36
CA LEU A 701 -6.80 -2.85 5.87
C LEU A 701 -6.51 -2.94 7.38
N PRO A 702 -7.49 -3.38 8.22
CA PRO A 702 -7.27 -3.57 9.64
C PRO A 702 -6.04 -4.46 9.95
N PRO A 703 -5.42 -4.28 11.13
CA PRO A 703 -4.45 -5.24 11.64
C PRO A 703 -5.10 -6.63 11.81
N TRP A 704 -4.26 -7.62 12.02
CA TRP A 704 -4.71 -8.97 12.36
C TRP A 704 -5.13 -9.02 13.83
N VAL A 705 -6.17 -9.79 14.15
CA VAL A 705 -6.54 -10.12 15.52
C VAL A 705 -5.40 -10.87 16.23
N GLU A 706 -5.20 -10.57 17.51
CA GLU A 706 -4.24 -11.23 18.39
C GLU A 706 -4.76 -12.61 18.83
N ALA A 707 -3.86 -13.58 18.98
CA ALA A 707 -4.22 -14.95 19.31
C ALA A 707 -4.83 -15.03 20.73
N GLY A 708 -6.11 -15.38 20.81
CA GLY A 708 -6.91 -15.38 22.05
C GLY A 708 -8.19 -14.57 21.93
N SER A 709 -8.18 -13.46 21.19
CA SER A 709 -9.35 -12.60 20.95
C SER A 709 -10.19 -13.06 19.73
N GLU A 710 -10.30 -14.37 19.52
CA GLU A 710 -10.96 -14.98 18.36
C GLU A 710 -12.48 -15.13 18.60
N PRO A 711 -13.36 -14.63 17.70
CA PRO A 711 -14.77 -14.95 17.78
C PRO A 711 -15.03 -16.43 17.49
N ASP A 712 -15.82 -17.09 18.34
CA ASP A 712 -16.06 -18.54 18.35
C ASP A 712 -16.27 -19.14 16.94
N PRO A 713 -15.49 -20.17 16.54
CA PRO A 713 -15.67 -20.85 15.26
C PRO A 713 -17.08 -21.43 15.06
N SER A 714 -17.74 -21.82 16.15
CA SER A 714 -19.12 -22.31 16.19
C SER A 714 -20.14 -21.31 15.62
N LEU A 715 -19.87 -20.00 15.73
CA LEU A 715 -20.73 -18.94 15.16
C LEU A 715 -20.77 -18.97 13.62
N ARG A 716 -19.85 -19.71 12.98
CA ARG A 716 -19.77 -19.88 11.52
C ARG A 716 -20.39 -21.20 11.04
N GLU A 717 -20.83 -22.08 11.93
CA GLU A 717 -21.71 -23.17 11.53
C GLU A 717 -23.03 -22.61 10.99
N PRO A 718 -23.57 -23.17 9.89
CA PRO A 718 -24.92 -22.86 9.51
C PRO A 718 -25.84 -23.42 10.59
N ASP A 719 -26.70 -22.56 11.16
CA ASP A 719 -27.89 -23.04 11.85
C ASP A 719 -28.65 -23.97 10.90
N PHE A 720 -28.55 -25.28 11.14
CA PHE A 720 -29.57 -26.24 10.74
C PHE A 720 -30.81 -25.97 11.60
N ALA A 721 -31.43 -24.82 11.35
CA ALA A 721 -32.78 -24.52 11.77
C ALA A 721 -33.63 -25.73 11.38
N ARG A 722 -34.21 -26.39 12.39
CA ARG A 722 -34.81 -27.72 12.27
C ARG A 722 -35.81 -27.72 11.11
N ASN A 723 -35.41 -28.27 9.96
CA ASN A 723 -36.33 -28.58 8.89
C ASN A 723 -37.17 -29.76 9.39
N GLU A 724 -38.29 -29.46 10.05
CA GLU A 724 -39.19 -30.42 10.70
C GLU A 724 -39.99 -31.29 9.70
N TYR A 725 -39.44 -31.44 8.50
CA TYR A 725 -39.92 -32.17 7.33
C TYR A 725 -38.81 -32.96 6.61
N GLU A 726 -37.66 -33.21 7.27
CA GLU A 726 -36.94 -34.46 6.98
C GLU A 726 -37.65 -35.62 7.67
N GLU A 727 -37.88 -36.72 6.95
CA GLU A 727 -38.62 -37.86 7.46
C GLU A 727 -37.90 -38.46 8.68
N LYS A 728 -38.64 -38.62 9.80
CA LYS A 728 -38.13 -39.34 10.98
C LYS A 728 -37.90 -40.81 10.63
N LYS A 729 -36.72 -41.11 10.07
CA LYS A 729 -36.20 -42.46 9.93
C LYS A 729 -35.96 -43.01 11.34
N VAL A 730 -36.94 -43.75 11.85
CA VAL A 730 -36.93 -44.30 13.21
C VAL A 730 -35.77 -45.30 13.33
N MET A 731 -34.62 -44.81 13.81
CA MET A 731 -33.52 -45.66 14.22
C MET A 731 -33.97 -46.50 15.41
N THR A 732 -33.79 -47.80 15.33
CA THR A 732 -34.08 -48.69 16.45
C THR A 732 -33.03 -48.50 17.55
N ALA A 733 -33.38 -48.77 18.81
CA ALA A 733 -32.48 -48.55 19.95
C ALA A 733 -31.10 -49.24 19.78
N GLY A 734 -31.06 -50.41 19.14
CA GLY A 734 -29.81 -51.10 18.81
C GLY A 734 -28.90 -50.35 17.83
N GLN A 735 -29.45 -49.57 16.89
CA GLN A 735 -28.65 -48.75 15.97
C GLN A 735 -28.04 -47.53 16.67
N ILE A 736 -28.74 -46.98 17.68
CA ILE A 736 -28.23 -45.88 18.51
C ILE A 736 -27.09 -46.39 19.43
N LEU A 737 -27.26 -47.59 20.00
CA LEU A 737 -26.23 -48.26 20.80
C LEU A 737 -24.98 -48.61 19.96
N ASP A 738 -25.16 -49.12 18.75
CA ASP A 738 -24.05 -49.47 17.83
C ASP A 738 -23.27 -48.24 17.35
N SER A 739 -23.91 -47.07 17.20
CA SER A 739 -23.18 -45.80 17.04
C SER A 739 -22.41 -45.40 18.30
N ALA A 740 -23.04 -45.43 19.48
CA ALA A 740 -22.39 -45.01 20.73
C ALA A 740 -21.19 -45.90 21.12
N MET A 741 -21.27 -47.21 20.87
CA MET A 741 -20.15 -48.15 21.07
C MET A 741 -18.98 -47.94 20.10
N LYS A 742 -19.17 -47.16 19.03
CA LYS A 742 -18.14 -46.87 18.03
C LYS A 742 -17.22 -45.73 18.47
N ASP A 743 -17.78 -44.75 19.17
CA ASP A 743 -17.07 -43.55 19.64
C ASP A 743 -16.23 -43.83 20.90
N PHE A 744 -16.55 -44.90 21.64
CA PHE A 744 -15.84 -45.34 22.86
C PHE A 744 -14.64 -46.29 22.63
N ARG A 745 -14.04 -46.31 21.43
CA ARG A 745 -12.82 -47.09 21.15
C ARG A 745 -11.56 -46.21 21.15
N PRO A 746 -10.60 -46.39 22.08
CA PRO A 746 -9.29 -45.75 22.00
C PRO A 746 -8.54 -46.14 20.72
N SER A 747 -8.06 -45.15 19.96
CA SER A 747 -7.45 -45.35 18.65
C SER A 747 -5.97 -45.75 18.75
N VAL A 748 -5.69 -47.04 18.95
CA VAL A 748 -4.33 -47.59 18.81
C VAL A 748 -3.91 -47.56 17.34
N SER A 749 -2.89 -46.76 17.02
CA SER A 749 -2.33 -46.67 15.67
C SER A 749 -1.28 -47.77 15.40
N PRO A 750 -1.36 -48.50 14.28
CA PRO A 750 -0.29 -49.38 13.82
C PRO A 750 0.57 -48.74 12.72
N SER A 751 1.88 -48.93 12.79
CA SER A 751 2.86 -48.39 11.83
C SER A 751 3.05 -49.28 10.59
N MET A 752 3.53 -48.67 9.51
CA MET A 752 4.23 -49.35 8.41
C MET A 752 5.69 -49.66 8.83
N THR A 753 6.41 -50.65 8.30
CA THR A 753 6.08 -51.91 7.58
C THR A 753 7.34 -52.79 7.57
N ASN A 754 7.21 -54.11 7.78
CA ASN A 754 7.93 -55.07 6.93
C ASN A 754 7.33 -56.49 7.03
N GLY A 755 7.57 -57.32 6.02
CA GLY A 755 7.06 -58.70 5.95
C GLY A 755 8.15 -59.77 5.97
N PHE A 756 7.75 -61.01 6.26
CA PHE A 756 8.53 -62.22 6.00
C PHE A 756 7.59 -63.32 5.50
N ASN A 757 8.12 -64.27 4.72
CA ASN A 757 7.34 -65.33 4.08
C ASN A 757 7.90 -66.73 4.40
N ALA A 758 7.00 -67.71 4.48
CA ALA A 758 7.22 -69.15 4.56
C ALA A 758 8.00 -69.72 5.77
N GLY A 759 7.35 -70.62 6.52
CA GLY A 759 7.96 -71.43 7.60
C GLY A 759 6.87 -72.09 8.45
N GLY A 760 6.51 -73.34 8.15
CA GLY A 760 5.29 -73.97 8.69
C GLY A 760 5.45 -74.85 9.94
N SER A 761 4.32 -75.42 10.37
CA SER A 761 4.12 -76.38 11.48
C SER A 761 4.02 -75.79 12.89
N GLY A 762 3.01 -76.22 13.68
CA GLY A 762 2.91 -75.85 15.11
C GLY A 762 1.54 -75.93 15.79
N SER A 763 1.01 -77.14 16.01
CA SER A 763 -0.09 -77.44 16.96
C SER A 763 -1.49 -76.81 16.71
N GLY A 764 -2.46 -77.24 17.51
CA GLY A 764 -3.83 -76.72 17.56
C GLY A 764 -4.49 -76.97 18.92
N THR A 765 -5.81 -76.74 18.99
CA THR A 765 -6.69 -76.86 20.18
C THR A 765 -6.43 -75.91 21.36
N ALA A 766 -7.50 -75.21 21.77
CA ALA A 766 -7.61 -74.29 22.91
C ALA A 766 -8.59 -74.90 23.96
N PRO A 767 -9.31 -74.18 24.84
CA PRO A 767 -9.09 -72.86 25.48
C PRO A 767 -9.29 -72.86 27.03
N GLY A 768 -9.19 -71.69 27.68
CA GLY A 768 -9.75 -71.42 29.03
C GLY A 768 -8.87 -70.49 29.88
N LYS A 769 -9.40 -69.54 30.67
CA LYS A 769 -10.79 -69.11 30.93
C LYS A 769 -10.85 -67.56 30.96
N GLU A 770 -12.02 -67.00 30.69
CA GLU A 770 -12.34 -65.59 31.03
C GLU A 770 -12.87 -65.51 32.48
N LYS A 771 -12.64 -64.38 33.16
CA LYS A 771 -13.22 -64.09 34.50
C LYS A 771 -14.63 -63.51 34.36
N THR A 772 -15.50 -63.78 35.34
CA THR A 772 -16.91 -63.37 35.35
C THR A 772 -17.14 -62.08 36.16
N LEU A 773 -18.27 -61.42 35.91
CA LEU A 773 -18.59 -60.06 36.39
C LEU A 773 -18.51 -59.89 37.92
N ASP A 774 -18.89 -60.91 38.68
CA ASP A 774 -18.88 -60.89 40.15
C ASP A 774 -17.45 -60.75 40.74
N ASP A 775 -16.44 -61.17 39.97
CA ASP A 775 -15.01 -61.12 40.33
C ASP A 775 -14.41 -59.71 40.15
N TRP A 776 -15.22 -58.74 39.72
CA TRP A 776 -14.89 -57.30 39.59
C TRP A 776 -15.75 -56.41 40.51
N LEU A 777 -16.88 -56.92 41.01
CA LEU A 777 -17.79 -56.20 41.93
C LEU A 777 -17.39 -56.31 43.41
N ALA A 778 -16.23 -56.92 43.71
CA ALA A 778 -15.77 -57.24 45.05
C ALA A 778 -14.72 -56.25 45.63
N GLU A 779 -14.27 -55.25 44.86
CA GLU A 779 -13.21 -54.29 45.26
C GLU A 779 -13.72 -52.86 45.52
N SER A 780 -15.05 -52.63 45.57
CA SER A 780 -15.63 -51.26 45.61
C SER A 780 -16.57 -50.95 46.78
N GLU A 781 -16.46 -51.65 47.90
CA GLU A 781 -17.16 -51.28 49.16
C GLU A 781 -16.24 -51.51 50.38
N GLN A 782 -15.41 -50.53 50.74
CA GLN A 782 -14.88 -50.43 52.11
C GLN A 782 -14.52 -48.99 52.54
N GLU A 783 -15.50 -48.34 53.17
CA GLU A 783 -15.45 -47.38 54.28
C GLU A 783 -14.62 -46.06 54.21
N GLU A 784 -15.26 -44.97 54.66
CA GLU A 784 -14.69 -43.64 54.91
C GLU A 784 -14.26 -43.49 56.39
N SER A 785 -13.17 -42.76 56.69
CA SER A 785 -12.99 -41.92 57.91
C SER A 785 -11.60 -41.26 57.96
N GLU A 786 -11.58 -39.96 58.25
CA GLU A 786 -10.83 -39.24 59.34
C GLU A 786 -9.38 -39.70 59.71
N GLU A 787 -8.42 -38.84 60.09
CA GLU A 787 -8.35 -37.40 60.43
C GLU A 787 -6.86 -36.94 60.41
N ASP A 788 -6.53 -35.65 60.58
CA ASP A 788 -5.35 -35.09 61.30
C ASP A 788 -5.25 -33.54 61.12
N ASP A 789 -4.84 -32.82 62.18
CA ASP A 789 -5.03 -31.36 62.39
C ASP A 789 -3.80 -30.44 62.15
N ASP A 790 -4.03 -29.10 62.07
CA ASP A 790 -3.46 -27.92 62.78
C ASP A 790 -2.04 -27.97 63.42
N ASP A 791 -1.24 -26.92 63.74
CA ASP A 791 -1.23 -25.41 63.73
C ASP A 791 0.26 -24.99 64.01
N ASP A 792 0.81 -23.75 63.93
CA ASP A 792 0.60 -22.47 63.21
C ASP A 792 1.94 -21.65 63.32
N ASP A 793 1.92 -20.30 63.40
CA ASP A 793 3.02 -19.32 63.68
C ASP A 793 4.10 -19.10 62.55
N ASP A 794 4.60 -17.90 62.21
CA ASP A 794 4.46 -16.54 62.78
C ASP A 794 4.74 -15.42 61.72
N GLU A 795 4.08 -14.25 61.86
CA GLU A 795 4.33 -12.82 61.50
C GLU A 795 5.27 -12.37 60.31
N GLU A 796 5.28 -11.12 59.77
CA GLU A 796 4.75 -9.78 60.14
C GLU A 796 4.19 -8.99 58.92
N GLU A 797 3.27 -8.03 59.19
CA GLU A 797 3.09 -6.64 58.64
C GLU A 797 3.35 -6.23 57.16
N SER A 798 2.80 -5.12 56.62
CA SER A 798 1.65 -4.21 56.90
C SER A 798 1.49 -3.26 55.67
N GLY A 799 0.42 -2.48 55.46
CA GLY A 799 -0.78 -2.20 56.27
C GLY A 799 -1.86 -1.45 55.47
N GLU A 800 -2.85 -0.88 56.16
CA GLU A 800 -4.16 -0.47 55.62
C GLU A 800 -4.35 1.05 55.49
N THR A 801 -5.36 1.48 54.70
CA THR A 801 -6.30 2.62 54.90
C THR A 801 -7.19 2.70 53.63
N GLU A 802 -8.53 2.69 53.64
CA GLU A 802 -9.59 3.29 54.48
C GLU A 802 -9.87 4.78 54.23
N GLU A 803 -11.14 5.05 53.87
CA GLU A 803 -11.87 6.33 53.85
C GLU A 803 -11.32 7.45 52.90
N GLU A 804 -12.06 8.49 52.52
CA GLU A 804 -13.34 9.04 53.03
C GLU A 804 -14.25 9.61 51.91
N SER A 805 -15.46 10.00 52.33
CA SER A 805 -16.62 10.65 51.69
C SER A 805 -16.49 11.65 50.52
N GLY A 806 -17.63 11.95 49.87
CA GLY A 806 -17.78 13.02 48.87
C GLY A 806 -19.12 13.04 48.12
N ASP A 807 -20.24 13.25 48.83
CA ASP A 807 -21.58 13.46 48.25
C ASP A 807 -21.85 14.94 47.84
N GLU A 808 -23.01 15.18 47.19
CA GLU A 808 -23.68 16.46 46.90
C GLU A 808 -23.04 17.40 45.81
N ASP A 809 -23.81 18.12 44.98
CA ASP A 809 -25.11 17.82 44.34
C ASP A 809 -25.34 18.73 43.09
N SER A 810 -26.53 18.58 42.48
CA SER A 810 -27.18 19.36 41.39
C SER A 810 -27.02 20.90 41.34
N ASP A 811 -26.98 21.51 40.14
CA ASP A 811 -28.14 22.21 39.48
C ASP A 811 -27.79 23.12 38.25
N GLU A 812 -28.81 23.80 37.68
CA GLU A 812 -28.89 24.41 36.33
C GLU A 812 -28.73 25.96 36.25
N ALA A 813 -28.30 26.49 35.09
CA ALA A 813 -28.56 27.81 34.43
C ALA A 813 -27.49 28.02 33.31
N GLU A 814 -27.70 28.46 32.06
CA GLU A 814 -28.58 29.45 31.37
C GLU A 814 -28.16 30.94 31.53
N GLU A 815 -28.29 31.69 30.42
CA GLU A 815 -28.09 33.17 30.25
C GLU A 815 -26.62 33.71 30.38
N GLU A 816 -26.15 34.77 29.67
CA GLU A 816 -26.61 35.44 28.43
C GLU A 816 -25.47 36.18 27.66
N GLU A 817 -25.81 37.19 26.84
CA GLU A 817 -25.07 37.79 25.71
C GLU A 817 -23.79 38.65 25.97
N SER A 818 -23.13 38.98 24.84
CA SER A 818 -22.55 40.30 24.48
C SER A 818 -21.06 40.64 24.75
N SER A 819 -20.36 41.00 23.66
CA SER A 819 -19.51 42.20 23.55
C SER A 819 -19.16 42.48 22.08
N ASP A 820 -19.65 43.59 21.52
CA ASP A 820 -19.24 44.13 20.20
C ASP A 820 -17.98 45.03 20.33
N GLU A 821 -17.64 45.75 19.24
CA GLU A 821 -16.67 46.85 19.12
C GLU A 821 -15.16 46.50 19.11
N ASP A 822 -14.30 47.15 18.32
CA ASP A 822 -14.43 47.65 16.94
C ASP A 822 -13.04 48.02 16.37
N ASP A 823 -12.96 48.36 15.08
CA ASP A 823 -11.89 49.14 14.43
C ASP A 823 -10.43 48.55 14.40
N GLU A 824 -9.50 48.99 13.53
CA GLU A 824 -9.53 50.06 12.52
C GLU A 824 -8.76 49.62 11.24
N GLU A 825 -9.29 49.88 10.04
CA GLU A 825 -8.56 49.73 8.77
C GLU A 825 -8.27 51.13 8.18
N HIS A 826 -7.00 51.48 7.95
CA HIS A 826 -6.66 52.73 7.27
C HIS A 826 -5.63 52.58 6.13
N ASP A 827 -6.16 52.57 4.90
CA ASP A 827 -5.43 52.71 3.64
C ASP A 827 -4.72 54.07 3.51
N ARG A 828 -3.53 54.11 2.84
CA ARG A 828 -3.27 54.98 1.67
C ARG A 828 -1.81 55.01 1.17
N LEU A 829 -1.65 54.53 -0.07
CA LEU A 829 -0.97 55.18 -1.23
C LEU A 829 0.46 55.77 -1.07
N VAL A 830 1.35 55.42 -2.02
CA VAL A 830 1.78 56.26 -3.18
C VAL A 830 3.03 55.64 -3.85
N LYS A 831 2.83 54.90 -4.94
CA LYS A 831 3.41 55.19 -6.29
C LYS A 831 2.96 54.19 -7.36
#